data_AF-A0A0A9WR15-F1
#
_entry.id   AF-A0A0A9WR15-F1
#
_cell.length_a   1.000
_cell.length_b   1.000
_cell.length_c   1.000
_cell.angle_alpha   90.00
_cell.angle_beta   90.00
_cell.angle_gamma   90.00
#
_symmetry.space_group_name_H-M   'P 1'
#
loop_
_entity.id
_entity.type
_entity.pdbx_description
1 polymer ?
#
loop_
_entity_poly.entity_id
_entity_poly.type
_entity_poly.pdbx_seq_one_letter_code
_entity_poly.pdbx_strand_id
1 'polypeptide(L)'
;MSFPTSNLSDSSDDDDFIEPNNHEDQDNPFQIAHTASSNNEDSSGSDERDGLLTINPDTYRDDQAVRKRLLSVSSSEEEIVAKKPYVYNERINELAAPTRLPVLTDNKGISLMEKMGYRPGQGLGKNAQGRVDPVELSKQRGRRGLGLTIPELDPADLHWDSSLEVVEVVEPVEWLNCTQDPLDLNRMRSWMEEGRKDHNIEKMTDFCDATLLSNILKGKNVFDHLSAEELFKSRFRSNPFETLKSGIFLNRAALKMANIDAVFDKMFTDPKFEDGSPMVGKDDLLYFADVCAGPGGFSEYVLWRRGWCCKGFGFTLKGDCDFKLHDFFAGSPETFEPYYGVKEDGNVFDPENIRSLTKLVLKGTDGQGVHFMMADGGFSVDGQENIQEILSKQLYLCQFLVALSIVRNEGHFVCKLFDLFSPFSAGLIYLMQRAFKSISIFKPNTSRPANSERYIICKHKRSDSGSIRDYMFEINTRIHELKLEDPDSDVNSIVPMNVLMGDDQFYNYLVKSNNCLGERQVVNLMKIAAFCRDNSLREDRQADMRRLCLKAWDIPDRPRASDRSPPDEVMRRILTHEREVLTLKPNRLGPCDLSKLFKSVYDWQTVTLGSNELNFYLGLGRNKVYRWNPKSCSWTRDSMITAELNPGTLIYGEVVKELKGEGVALTKMNALHIIDGIAIGYENISNLDYSERMKKLQLYCRALERVQGDSQFPVRTKPVTEFLALNNVFVSLTVRCSKQMQPTLVIENEQYSFQPKGIAFINTTKEPWLTYISKSTGHKYFVNQKTGKSEYPNRIPGGTSAGVKECMQRFLHWQFEEGIGLQHENPVDGVLHKDALLEFIFKVPATPTPK
;
A
#
# COMPACT_ATOMS: atom_id res chain seq x y z
N MET A 1 -31.06 -13.32 -11.92
CA MET A 1 -31.40 -12.68 -13.21
C MET A 1 -30.15 -11.97 -13.70
N SER A 2 -29.80 -12.19 -14.96
CA SER A 2 -28.61 -11.65 -15.63
C SER A 2 -28.75 -10.13 -15.82
N PHE A 3 -28.11 -9.38 -14.93
CA PHE A 3 -27.84 -7.95 -15.07
C PHE A 3 -26.76 -7.75 -16.14
N PRO A 4 -26.72 -6.59 -16.84
CA PRO A 4 -25.86 -6.45 -18.01
C PRO A 4 -24.39 -6.59 -17.58
N THR A 5 -23.78 -7.69 -17.99
CA THR A 5 -22.33 -7.89 -18.06
C THR A 5 -21.81 -6.90 -19.09
N SER A 6 -21.69 -5.64 -18.71
CA SER A 6 -20.85 -4.68 -19.40
C SER A 6 -19.42 -4.98 -18.95
N ASN A 7 -18.53 -5.18 -19.93
CA ASN A 7 -17.11 -5.42 -19.68
C ASN A 7 -16.59 -4.27 -18.82
N LEU A 8 -16.24 -4.56 -17.56
CA LEU A 8 -15.49 -3.67 -16.70
C LEU A 8 -14.01 -3.76 -17.12
N SER A 9 -13.71 -3.26 -18.32
CA SER A 9 -12.35 -2.97 -18.71
C SER A 9 -11.86 -1.73 -17.96
N ASP A 10 -10.55 -1.71 -17.73
CA ASP A 10 -9.78 -0.65 -17.09
C ASP A 10 -10.34 0.74 -17.46
N SER A 11 -10.99 1.39 -16.49
CA SER A 11 -11.40 2.79 -16.60
C SER A 11 -10.33 3.74 -16.07
N SER A 12 -9.14 3.20 -15.82
CA SER A 12 -8.00 4.06 -15.93
C SER A 12 -7.85 4.41 -17.41
N ASP A 13 -7.81 5.70 -17.64
CA ASP A 13 -6.91 6.37 -18.55
C ASP A 13 -5.45 5.80 -18.64
N ASP A 14 -5.15 4.61 -18.10
CA ASP A 14 -3.92 3.81 -18.19
C ASP A 14 -4.07 2.77 -19.33
N ASP A 15 -4.18 3.23 -20.58
CA ASP A 15 -3.81 2.41 -21.75
C ASP A 15 -2.29 2.11 -21.68
N ASP A 16 -1.89 1.06 -20.96
CA ASP A 16 -0.50 0.59 -20.90
C ASP A 16 -0.40 -0.95 -21.01
N PHE A 17 -1.31 -1.59 -21.77
CA PHE A 17 -1.14 -2.97 -22.25
C PHE A 17 -1.43 -3.11 -23.74
N ILE A 18 -0.42 -2.78 -24.56
CA ILE A 18 -0.27 -3.36 -25.90
C ILE A 18 0.96 -4.26 -25.85
N GLU A 19 0.75 -5.58 -25.69
CA GLU A 19 1.80 -6.55 -26.01
C GLU A 19 2.02 -6.58 -27.53
N PRO A 20 3.27 -6.63 -28.03
CA PRO A 20 3.50 -6.90 -29.44
C PRO A 20 3.15 -8.37 -29.72
N ASN A 21 2.15 -8.60 -30.59
CA ASN A 21 1.86 -9.91 -31.16
C ASN A 21 3.12 -10.47 -31.85
N ASN A 22 3.76 -11.47 -31.25
CA ASN A 22 4.67 -12.36 -31.94
C ASN A 22 3.84 -13.32 -32.80
N HIS A 23 3.68 -12.98 -34.08
CA HIS A 23 3.30 -13.96 -35.08
C HIS A 23 4.46 -14.92 -35.30
N GLU A 24 4.23 -16.18 -34.97
CA GLU A 24 4.97 -17.32 -35.51
C GLU A 24 4.75 -17.36 -37.03
N ASP A 25 5.78 -17.00 -37.80
CA ASP A 25 5.91 -17.43 -39.19
C ASP A 25 7.03 -18.47 -39.26
N GLN A 26 6.61 -19.71 -39.49
CA GLN A 26 7.45 -20.82 -39.93
C GLN A 26 7.84 -20.63 -41.41
N ASP A 27 8.98 -21.23 -41.75
CA ASP A 27 9.49 -21.52 -43.10
C ASP A 27 10.12 -20.39 -43.93
N ASN A 28 11.46 -20.32 -43.89
CA ASN A 28 12.25 -20.66 -45.10
C ASN A 28 13.73 -20.99 -44.75
N PRO A 29 14.34 -22.02 -45.35
CA PRO A 29 15.68 -22.48 -45.01
C PRO A 29 16.72 -21.97 -46.01
N PHE A 30 17.83 -21.39 -45.54
CA PHE A 30 19.07 -21.35 -46.32
C PHE A 30 20.30 -21.53 -45.43
N GLN A 31 21.03 -22.61 -45.72
CA GLN A 31 22.37 -22.93 -45.25
C GLN A 31 23.38 -21.82 -45.61
N ILE A 32 24.44 -21.66 -44.81
CA ILE A 32 25.84 -21.96 -45.20
C ILE A 32 26.84 -21.38 -44.17
N ALA A 33 27.69 -22.29 -43.67
CA ALA A 33 29.10 -22.21 -43.27
C ALA A 33 29.64 -21.20 -42.23
N HIS A 34 30.23 -21.82 -41.20
CA HIS A 34 31.55 -21.55 -40.59
C HIS A 34 32.41 -20.42 -41.18
N THR A 35 32.98 -19.60 -40.30
CA THR A 35 34.43 -19.36 -40.24
C THR A 35 34.84 -18.74 -38.90
N ALA A 36 35.99 -19.19 -38.41
CA ALA A 36 36.64 -18.77 -37.18
C ALA A 36 37.63 -17.61 -37.42
N SER A 37 37.89 -16.81 -36.39
CA SER A 37 39.18 -16.18 -36.03
C SER A 37 38.91 -15.26 -34.84
N SER A 38 39.37 -15.55 -33.61
CA SER A 38 40.74 -15.33 -33.09
C SER A 38 41.30 -13.96 -33.45
N ASN A 39 41.32 -13.05 -32.48
CA ASN A 39 42.54 -12.31 -32.14
C ASN A 39 42.44 -11.77 -30.70
N ASN A 40 43.42 -12.21 -29.90
CA ASN A 40 43.81 -11.64 -28.64
C ASN A 40 44.27 -10.18 -28.84
N GLU A 41 44.14 -9.34 -27.81
CA GLU A 41 45.32 -8.76 -27.17
C GLU A 41 44.96 -8.09 -25.84
N ASP A 42 45.77 -8.46 -24.85
CA ASP A 42 45.79 -7.98 -23.48
C ASP A 42 46.08 -6.48 -23.38
N SER A 43 45.47 -5.82 -22.40
CA SER A 43 46.22 -4.85 -21.60
C SER A 43 45.71 -4.84 -20.16
N SER A 44 46.60 -5.31 -19.30
CA SER A 44 46.54 -5.27 -17.85
C SER A 44 46.74 -3.84 -17.36
N GLY A 45 45.84 -3.39 -16.48
CA GLY A 45 45.97 -2.17 -15.71
C GLY A 45 45.40 -2.42 -14.33
N SER A 46 46.27 -2.83 -13.42
CA SER A 46 46.02 -2.97 -11.99
C SER A 46 45.76 -1.60 -11.36
N ASP A 47 44.64 -1.44 -10.66
CA ASP A 47 44.56 -0.54 -9.52
C ASP A 47 43.57 -1.14 -8.50
N GLU A 48 44.13 -1.85 -7.52
CA GLU A 48 43.50 -2.10 -6.25
C GLU A 48 43.26 -0.74 -5.57
N ARG A 49 42.01 -0.44 -5.20
CA ARG A 49 41.75 0.45 -4.07
C ARG A 49 40.38 0.19 -3.47
N ASP A 50 40.43 -0.22 -2.21
CA ASP A 50 39.37 -0.34 -1.23
C ASP A 50 38.38 0.83 -1.27
N GLY A 51 37.09 0.51 -1.16
CA GLY A 51 36.00 1.47 -1.02
C GLY A 51 34.99 1.02 0.03
N LEU A 52 35.40 1.05 1.30
CA LEU A 52 34.50 1.05 2.45
C LEU A 52 33.47 2.19 2.28
N LEU A 53 32.18 1.87 2.30
CA LEU A 53 31.11 2.85 2.55
C LEU A 53 31.07 3.18 4.04
N THR A 54 32.11 3.88 4.51
CA THR A 54 32.04 4.67 5.74
C THR A 54 31.28 5.95 5.46
N ILE A 55 30.20 6.15 6.21
CA ILE A 55 29.43 7.39 6.28
C ILE A 55 30.40 8.52 6.66
N ASN A 56 30.68 9.42 5.72
CA ASN A 56 31.56 10.56 5.94
C ASN A 56 30.76 11.67 6.67
N PRO A 57 31.19 12.19 7.84
CA PRO A 57 30.42 13.16 8.63
C PRO A 57 30.36 14.60 8.05
N ASP A 58 30.99 14.85 6.91
CA ASP A 58 31.12 16.22 6.35
C ASP A 58 29.95 16.67 5.45
N THR A 59 28.88 15.88 5.31
CA THR A 59 27.64 16.30 4.62
C THR A 59 26.78 17.29 5.41
N TYR A 60 27.15 17.62 6.66
CA TYR A 60 26.39 18.55 7.51
C TYR A 60 26.55 20.04 7.17
N ARG A 61 27.49 20.43 6.29
CA ARG A 61 27.69 21.84 5.93
C ARG A 61 26.89 22.31 4.71
N ASP A 62 26.55 21.43 3.77
CA ASP A 62 25.71 21.79 2.61
C ASP A 62 24.20 21.74 2.91
N ASP A 63 23.80 20.99 3.94
CA ASP A 63 22.40 20.85 4.37
C ASP A 63 21.85 22.14 5.00
N GLN A 64 22.71 22.95 5.63
CA GLN A 64 22.33 24.28 6.12
C GLN A 64 22.21 25.30 5.00
N ALA A 65 22.99 25.20 3.91
CA ALA A 65 22.89 26.14 2.79
C ALA A 65 21.60 25.93 1.98
N VAL A 66 21.16 24.67 1.82
CA VAL A 66 19.89 24.31 1.18
C VAL A 66 18.69 24.64 2.09
N ARG A 67 18.75 24.34 3.40
CA ARG A 67 17.74 24.81 4.36
C ARG A 67 17.65 26.33 4.43
N LYS A 68 18.77 27.04 4.35
CA LYS A 68 18.80 28.51 4.37
C LYS A 68 18.27 29.09 3.06
N ARG A 69 18.42 28.41 1.91
CA ARG A 69 17.75 28.78 0.64
C ARG A 69 16.24 28.49 0.64
N LEU A 70 15.79 27.43 1.31
CA LEU A 70 14.36 27.12 1.49
C LEU A 70 13.69 28.03 2.52
N LEU A 71 14.42 28.48 3.55
CA LEU A 71 13.93 29.41 4.59
C LEU A 71 14.13 30.90 4.22
N SER A 72 15.04 31.25 3.32
CA SER A 72 15.21 32.65 2.87
C SER A 72 14.12 33.12 1.92
N VAL A 73 13.34 32.20 1.35
CA VAL A 73 12.16 32.54 0.53
C VAL A 73 10.94 32.91 1.41
N SER A 74 11.00 32.65 2.72
CA SER A 74 9.89 32.95 3.66
C SER A 74 10.06 34.26 4.45
N SER A 75 10.93 35.19 4.03
CA SER A 75 11.18 36.44 4.80
C SER A 75 11.46 37.70 3.96
N SER A 76 10.81 37.83 2.80
CA SER A 76 10.60 39.14 2.17
C SER A 76 9.10 39.41 2.11
N GLU A 77 8.64 40.31 2.97
CA GLU A 77 7.34 40.98 2.85
C GLU A 77 7.33 41.78 1.55
N GLU A 78 7.08 41.12 0.43
CA GLU A 78 6.61 41.77 -0.79
C GLU A 78 5.11 41.52 -0.87
N GLU A 79 4.36 42.62 -0.90
CA GLU A 79 2.91 42.65 -1.02
C GLU A 79 2.43 41.62 -2.05
N ILE A 80 1.73 40.59 -1.56
CA ILE A 80 0.90 39.74 -2.40
C ILE A 80 -0.20 40.64 -2.95
N VAL A 81 0.05 41.20 -4.12
CA VAL A 81 -1.01 41.81 -4.94
C VAL A 81 -1.96 40.68 -5.28
N ALA A 82 -3.07 40.61 -4.57
CA ALA A 82 -4.18 39.71 -4.84
C ALA A 82 -4.60 39.89 -6.31
N LYS A 83 -4.16 38.98 -7.18
CA LYS A 83 -4.76 38.83 -8.50
C LYS A 83 -6.20 38.37 -8.25
N LYS A 84 -7.15 39.27 -8.51
CA LYS A 84 -8.58 39.02 -8.34
C LYS A 84 -9.00 37.79 -9.17
N PRO A 85 -9.91 36.93 -8.67
CA PRO A 85 -10.46 35.79 -9.41
C PRO A 85 -11.16 36.17 -10.74
N TYR A 86 -11.49 37.44 -10.92
CA TYR A 86 -12.21 37.96 -12.09
C TYR A 86 -11.42 37.97 -13.42
N VAL A 87 -10.11 37.67 -13.44
CA VAL A 87 -9.27 37.77 -14.66
C VAL A 87 -9.46 36.58 -15.62
N TYR A 88 -10.00 35.45 -15.16
CA TYR A 88 -10.15 34.24 -16.00
C TYR A 88 -11.33 34.31 -16.98
N ASN A 89 -12.46 34.90 -16.59
CA ASN A 89 -13.66 34.97 -17.46
C ASN A 89 -13.49 35.92 -18.66
N GLU A 90 -12.71 37.00 -18.55
CA GLU A 90 -12.46 37.91 -19.69
C GLU A 90 -11.48 37.27 -20.69
N ARG A 91 -10.40 36.63 -20.23
CA ARG A 91 -9.39 36.01 -21.11
C ARG A 91 -9.86 34.75 -21.83
N ILE A 92 -10.74 33.96 -21.22
CA ILE A 92 -11.36 32.78 -21.85
C ILE A 92 -12.24 33.20 -23.05
N ASN A 93 -12.93 34.34 -22.96
CA ASN A 93 -13.71 34.91 -24.06
C ASN A 93 -12.84 35.58 -25.13
N GLU A 94 -11.71 36.19 -24.76
CA GLU A 94 -10.76 36.78 -25.71
C GLU A 94 -10.04 35.72 -26.57
N LEU A 95 -9.78 34.54 -26.02
CA LEU A 95 -9.17 33.40 -26.74
C LEU A 95 -10.14 32.68 -27.69
N ALA A 96 -11.44 33.00 -27.63
CA ALA A 96 -12.48 32.49 -28.53
C ALA A 96 -12.85 33.49 -29.64
N ALA A 97 -12.24 34.68 -29.68
CA ALA A 97 -12.53 35.70 -30.68
C ALA A 97 -11.58 35.60 -31.89
N PRO A 98 -12.09 35.45 -33.13
CA PRO A 98 -11.25 35.50 -34.32
C PRO A 98 -10.69 36.92 -34.50
N THR A 99 -9.39 37.09 -34.26
CA THR A 99 -8.71 38.36 -34.49
C THR A 99 -8.41 38.50 -35.99
N ARG A 100 -9.26 39.21 -36.74
CA ARG A 100 -8.95 39.58 -38.13
C ARG A 100 -7.85 40.65 -38.13
N LEU A 101 -6.60 40.24 -38.31
CA LEU A 101 -5.52 41.18 -38.62
C LEU A 101 -5.73 41.79 -40.03
N PRO A 102 -5.76 43.12 -40.17
CA PRO A 102 -5.85 43.75 -41.49
C PRO A 102 -4.54 43.56 -42.27
N VAL A 103 -4.66 43.26 -43.56
CA VAL A 103 -3.53 43.13 -44.49
C VAL A 103 -2.75 44.43 -44.55
N LEU A 104 -1.44 44.39 -44.24
CA LEU A 104 -0.51 45.51 -44.32
C LEU A 104 -0.55 46.15 -45.72
N THR A 105 -0.85 47.44 -45.76
CA THR A 105 -1.11 48.24 -46.97
C THR A 105 0.14 48.69 -47.76
N ASP A 106 1.33 48.20 -47.41
CA ASP A 106 2.60 48.73 -47.98
C ASP A 106 3.46 47.66 -48.67
N ASN A 107 2.83 46.86 -49.54
CA ASN A 107 3.52 45.88 -50.37
C ASN A 107 3.63 46.35 -51.83
N LYS A 108 4.87 46.44 -52.36
CA LYS A 108 5.17 46.74 -53.78
C LYS A 108 4.37 45.90 -54.78
N GLY A 109 3.98 44.68 -54.41
CA GLY A 109 3.12 43.81 -55.21
C GLY A 109 1.71 44.36 -55.44
N ILE A 110 1.10 45.02 -54.45
CA ILE A 110 -0.25 45.61 -54.59
C ILE A 110 -0.22 46.75 -55.60
N SER A 111 0.80 47.61 -55.53
CA SER A 111 0.96 48.73 -56.46
C SER A 111 1.25 48.27 -57.91
N LEU A 112 1.88 47.09 -58.08
CA LEU A 112 2.06 46.46 -59.40
C LEU A 112 0.75 45.86 -59.93
N MET A 113 -0.05 45.24 -59.04
CA MET A 113 -1.34 44.66 -59.38
C MET A 113 -2.36 45.74 -59.78
N GLU A 114 -2.42 46.87 -59.08
CA GLU A 114 -3.27 48.01 -59.45
C GLU A 114 -2.93 48.55 -60.86
N LYS A 115 -1.63 48.65 -61.19
CA LYS A 115 -1.18 49.03 -62.54
C LYS A 115 -1.58 48.03 -63.63
N MET A 116 -1.81 46.77 -63.26
CA MET A 116 -2.28 45.71 -64.15
C MET A 116 -3.81 45.55 -64.15
N GLY A 117 -4.54 46.50 -63.56
CA GLY A 117 -6.00 46.54 -63.58
C GLY A 117 -6.71 45.83 -62.42
N TYR A 118 -5.97 45.40 -61.40
CA TYR A 118 -6.55 44.87 -60.16
C TYR A 118 -7.30 45.98 -59.41
N ARG A 119 -8.49 45.68 -58.91
CA ARG A 119 -9.26 46.54 -58.01
C ARG A 119 -9.49 45.79 -56.69
N PRO A 120 -9.33 46.45 -55.52
CA PRO A 120 -9.61 45.82 -54.24
C PRO A 120 -11.01 45.21 -54.21
N GLY A 121 -11.12 43.92 -53.84
CA GLY A 121 -12.39 43.19 -53.77
C GLY A 121 -12.85 42.50 -55.06
N GLN A 122 -12.05 42.52 -56.15
CA GLN A 122 -12.36 41.80 -57.39
C GLN A 122 -11.29 40.74 -57.71
N GLY A 123 -11.70 39.71 -58.45
CA GLY A 123 -10.81 38.62 -58.88
C GLY A 123 -9.74 39.10 -59.86
N LEU A 124 -8.55 38.49 -59.86
CA LEU A 124 -7.50 38.83 -60.82
C LEU A 124 -7.90 38.44 -62.26
N GLY A 125 -7.72 39.34 -63.24
CA GLY A 125 -7.94 39.09 -64.67
C GLY A 125 -8.81 40.15 -65.36
N LYS A 126 -8.76 40.22 -66.70
CA LYS A 126 -9.42 41.28 -67.50
C LYS A 126 -10.94 41.39 -67.27
N ASN A 127 -11.62 40.28 -66.94
CA ASN A 127 -13.06 40.26 -66.62
C ASN A 127 -13.35 39.90 -65.15
N ALA A 128 -12.40 40.13 -64.24
CA ALA A 128 -12.52 39.79 -62.82
C ALA A 128 -12.80 38.29 -62.52
N GLN A 129 -12.36 37.40 -63.40
CA GLN A 129 -12.64 35.95 -63.33
C GLN A 129 -11.76 35.15 -62.34
N GLY A 130 -10.73 35.78 -61.76
CA GLY A 130 -9.87 35.14 -60.77
C GLY A 130 -10.57 34.97 -59.43
N ARG A 131 -10.03 34.10 -58.58
CA ARG A 131 -10.51 33.95 -57.21
C ARG A 131 -10.26 35.25 -56.44
N VAL A 132 -11.28 35.73 -55.72
CA VAL A 132 -11.22 36.97 -54.91
C VAL A 132 -10.47 36.71 -53.60
N ASP A 133 -10.73 35.55 -53.00
CA ASP A 133 -10.08 35.13 -51.78
C ASP A 133 -8.73 34.44 -52.07
N PRO A 134 -7.69 34.70 -51.26
CA PRO A 134 -6.44 33.95 -51.33
C PRO A 134 -6.70 32.44 -51.33
N VAL A 135 -5.88 31.69 -52.07
CA VAL A 135 -5.86 30.23 -51.91
C VAL A 135 -5.36 29.96 -50.51
N GLU A 136 -6.27 29.56 -49.61
CA GLU A 136 -5.91 29.22 -48.24
C GLU A 136 -4.84 28.11 -48.28
N LEU A 137 -3.72 28.35 -47.61
CA LEU A 137 -2.74 27.29 -47.33
C LEU A 137 -3.46 26.16 -46.61
N SER A 138 -3.15 24.91 -46.97
CA SER A 138 -3.73 23.73 -46.30
C SER A 138 -3.58 23.88 -44.78
N LYS A 139 -4.73 23.98 -44.09
CA LYS A 139 -4.82 24.13 -42.63
C LYS A 139 -4.61 22.80 -41.89
N GLN A 140 -4.52 21.67 -42.60
CA GLN A 140 -4.35 20.33 -42.01
C GLN A 140 -2.86 20.02 -41.77
N ARG A 141 -2.49 19.79 -40.51
CA ARG A 141 -1.21 19.16 -40.08
C ARG A 141 -1.50 17.72 -39.63
N GLY A 142 -0.87 16.72 -40.26
CA GLY A 142 -0.98 15.29 -39.87
C GLY A 142 -1.47 14.35 -40.97
N ARG A 143 -1.79 13.10 -40.62
CA ARG A 143 -2.26 12.02 -41.54
C ARG A 143 -3.79 11.99 -41.71
N ARG A 144 -4.49 13.09 -41.45
CA ARG A 144 -5.96 13.13 -41.58
C ARG A 144 -6.34 13.13 -43.07
N GLY A 145 -7.43 12.42 -43.42
CA GLY A 145 -7.91 12.34 -44.81
C GLY A 145 -8.29 13.72 -45.36
N LEU A 146 -8.16 13.89 -46.68
CA LEU A 146 -8.54 15.11 -47.39
C LEU A 146 -10.04 15.40 -47.15
N GLY A 147 -10.35 16.54 -46.52
CA GLY A 147 -11.73 17.02 -46.32
C GLY A 147 -12.30 16.89 -44.90
N LEU A 148 -11.57 16.36 -43.92
CA LEU A 148 -12.02 16.28 -42.52
C LEU A 148 -11.69 17.58 -41.75
N THR A 149 -12.69 18.43 -41.54
CA THR A 149 -12.66 19.63 -40.68
C THR A 149 -13.43 19.36 -39.38
N ILE A 150 -12.81 19.60 -38.21
CA ILE A 150 -13.49 19.57 -36.92
C ILE A 150 -13.80 21.03 -36.55
N PRO A 151 -15.08 21.47 -36.52
CA PRO A 151 -15.46 22.88 -36.41
C PRO A 151 -14.89 23.64 -35.21
N GLU A 152 -14.53 22.92 -34.14
CA GLU A 152 -14.05 23.48 -32.87
C GLU A 152 -12.51 23.46 -32.75
N LEU A 153 -11.79 22.91 -33.73
CA LEU A 153 -10.32 22.79 -33.73
C LEU A 153 -9.66 23.48 -34.93
N ASP A 154 -10.41 24.27 -35.71
CA ASP A 154 -9.86 25.04 -36.83
C ASP A 154 -8.83 26.08 -36.36
N PRO A 155 -7.76 26.33 -37.14
CA PRO A 155 -6.63 27.15 -36.71
C PRO A 155 -7.02 28.63 -36.74
N ALA A 156 -7.40 29.15 -35.58
CA ALA A 156 -7.29 30.56 -35.25
C ALA A 156 -6.44 30.68 -33.98
N ASP A 157 -5.21 31.17 -34.13
CA ASP A 157 -4.37 31.91 -33.18
C ASP A 157 -4.35 31.53 -31.68
N LEU A 158 -4.59 30.26 -31.31
CA LEU A 158 -4.46 29.82 -29.92
C LEU A 158 -3.00 29.55 -29.56
N HIS A 159 -2.25 30.60 -29.21
CA HIS A 159 -0.97 30.44 -28.54
C HIS A 159 -1.19 29.98 -27.10
N TRP A 160 -0.66 28.81 -26.73
CA TRP A 160 -0.66 28.36 -25.34
C TRP A 160 0.19 29.30 -24.48
N ASP A 161 -0.44 29.97 -23.52
CA ASP A 161 0.22 30.80 -22.53
C ASP A 161 0.52 29.97 -21.27
N SER A 162 1.79 29.60 -21.09
CA SER A 162 2.25 28.84 -19.93
C SER A 162 2.02 29.54 -18.59
N SER A 163 1.77 30.86 -18.57
CA SER A 163 1.51 31.61 -17.34
C SER A 163 0.10 31.37 -16.76
N LEU A 164 -0.80 30.75 -17.53
CA LEU A 164 -2.14 30.38 -17.06
C LEU A 164 -2.14 29.16 -16.13
N GLU A 165 -1.11 28.31 -16.25
CA GLU A 165 -0.99 27.08 -15.47
C GLU A 165 -0.09 27.29 -14.24
N VAL A 166 -0.56 26.79 -13.08
CA VAL A 166 0.24 26.71 -11.86
C VAL A 166 0.79 25.30 -11.73
N VAL A 167 2.12 25.17 -11.70
CA VAL A 167 2.83 23.89 -11.53
C VAL A 167 3.76 24.01 -10.33
N GLU A 168 3.37 23.37 -9.23
CA GLU A 168 4.09 23.41 -7.96
C GLU A 168 4.29 22.00 -7.43
N VAL A 169 5.48 21.72 -6.88
CA VAL A 169 5.79 20.43 -6.24
C VAL A 169 5.17 20.35 -4.85
N VAL A 170 5.11 21.48 -4.14
CA VAL A 170 4.46 21.59 -2.84
C VAL A 170 2.99 21.88 -3.08
N GLU A 171 2.13 20.99 -2.60
CA GLU A 171 0.70 21.06 -2.86
C GLU A 171 -0.02 21.62 -1.62
N PRO A 172 -0.68 22.78 -1.72
CA PRO A 172 -1.36 23.38 -0.58
C PRO A 172 -2.57 22.53 -0.17
N VAL A 173 -2.76 22.40 1.14
CA VAL A 173 -3.88 21.66 1.74
C VAL A 173 -4.78 22.62 2.50
N GLU A 174 -6.08 22.55 2.22
CA GLU A 174 -7.12 23.26 2.98
C GLU A 174 -7.97 22.25 3.75
N TRP A 175 -8.11 22.46 5.05
CA TRP A 175 -8.89 21.60 5.94
C TRP A 175 -10.21 22.25 6.31
N LEU A 176 -11.29 21.49 6.21
CA LEU A 176 -12.58 21.80 6.79
C LEU A 176 -12.73 21.03 8.12
N ASN A 177 -12.74 21.76 9.23
CA ASN A 177 -12.88 21.18 10.57
C ASN A 177 -14.35 21.01 10.95
N CYS A 178 -14.63 20.07 11.85
CA CYS A 178 -15.94 19.81 12.40
C CYS A 178 -15.97 20.13 13.89
N THR A 179 -16.78 21.12 14.26
CA THR A 179 -17.02 21.55 15.63
C THR A 179 -18.46 21.31 16.08
N GLN A 180 -19.30 20.79 15.18
CA GLN A 180 -20.70 20.53 15.42
C GLN A 180 -20.92 19.28 16.29
N ASP A 181 -22.06 19.26 16.98
CA ASP A 181 -22.55 18.11 17.75
C ASP A 181 -22.82 16.88 16.85
N PRO A 182 -22.94 15.67 17.42
CA PRO A 182 -23.35 14.49 16.65
C PRO A 182 -24.72 14.68 15.97
N LEU A 183 -24.92 14.03 14.82
CA LEU A 183 -26.22 13.98 14.16
C LEU A 183 -27.13 12.89 14.76
N ASP A 184 -28.37 13.26 15.07
CA ASP A 184 -29.40 12.30 15.49
C ASP A 184 -29.92 11.48 14.30
N LEU A 185 -30.02 10.16 14.50
CA LEU A 185 -30.46 9.22 13.46
C LEU A 185 -31.90 9.48 13.02
N ASN A 186 -32.82 9.76 13.95
CA ASN A 186 -34.23 9.96 13.59
C ASN A 186 -34.42 11.23 12.76
N ARG A 187 -33.66 12.27 13.07
CA ARG A 187 -33.59 13.48 12.24
C ARG A 187 -33.07 13.19 10.84
N MET A 188 -32.00 12.40 10.70
CA MET A 188 -31.45 12.05 9.38
C MET A 188 -32.41 11.19 8.56
N ARG A 189 -33.18 10.30 9.18
CA ARG A 189 -34.19 9.50 8.47
C ARG A 189 -35.24 10.35 7.75
N SER A 190 -35.55 11.54 8.24
CA SER A 190 -36.47 12.46 7.54
C SER A 190 -35.82 13.30 6.44
N TRP A 191 -34.53 13.10 6.15
CA TRP A 191 -33.79 13.85 5.11
C TRP A 191 -33.77 13.16 3.74
N MET A 192 -34.02 11.86 3.69
CA MET A 192 -33.94 11.10 2.46
C MET A 192 -35.11 11.47 1.53
N GLU A 193 -34.77 11.93 0.32
CA GLU A 193 -35.75 12.27 -0.71
C GLU A 193 -35.58 11.36 -1.92
N GLU A 194 -36.66 10.66 -2.27
CA GLU A 194 -36.74 9.76 -3.42
C GLU A 194 -37.37 10.49 -4.61
N GLY A 195 -36.94 10.14 -5.82
CA GLY A 195 -37.50 10.70 -7.03
C GLY A 195 -37.04 9.96 -8.27
N ARG A 196 -37.36 10.51 -9.44
CA ARG A 196 -36.80 10.00 -10.70
C ARG A 196 -35.33 10.36 -10.82
N LYS A 197 -34.57 9.50 -11.49
CA LYS A 197 -33.18 9.78 -11.86
C LYS A 197 -33.06 11.09 -12.64
N ASP A 198 -32.18 11.95 -12.16
CA ASP A 198 -31.80 13.17 -12.86
C ASP A 198 -30.35 13.03 -13.38
N HIS A 199 -30.20 12.99 -14.70
CA HIS A 199 -28.91 12.94 -15.37
C HIS A 199 -28.45 14.32 -15.86
N ASN A 200 -29.19 15.39 -15.55
CA ASN A 200 -28.91 16.72 -16.05
C ASN A 200 -27.86 17.44 -15.18
N ILE A 201 -26.60 17.11 -15.40
CA ILE A 201 -25.46 17.72 -14.70
C ILE A 201 -25.37 19.23 -14.93
N GLU A 202 -25.80 19.75 -16.09
CA GLU A 202 -25.74 21.18 -16.43
C GLU A 202 -26.56 22.08 -15.49
N LYS A 203 -27.58 21.51 -14.83
CA LYS A 203 -28.43 22.24 -13.88
C LYS A 203 -27.88 22.24 -12.46
N MET A 204 -26.88 21.41 -12.15
CA MET A 204 -26.35 21.21 -10.80
C MET A 204 -25.36 22.33 -10.42
N THR A 205 -25.88 23.55 -10.25
CA THR A 205 -25.11 24.78 -10.03
C THR A 205 -25.15 25.27 -8.57
N ASP A 206 -25.75 24.50 -7.66
CA ASP A 206 -25.90 24.89 -6.25
C ASP A 206 -24.54 25.07 -5.53
N PHE A 207 -23.53 24.30 -5.95
CA PHE A 207 -22.19 24.26 -5.35
C PHE A 207 -21.06 24.59 -6.34
N CYS A 208 -21.36 25.23 -7.47
CA CYS A 208 -20.38 25.61 -8.50
C CYS A 208 -20.90 26.79 -9.33
N ASP A 209 -20.00 27.68 -9.77
CA ASP A 209 -20.38 28.73 -10.70
C ASP A 209 -20.94 28.16 -12.02
N ALA A 210 -22.12 28.64 -12.44
CA ALA A 210 -22.81 28.13 -13.61
C ALA A 210 -22.03 28.32 -14.91
N THR A 211 -21.28 29.42 -15.04
CA THR A 211 -20.46 29.71 -16.23
C THR A 211 -19.26 28.76 -16.26
N LEU A 212 -18.61 28.55 -15.12
CA LEU A 212 -17.50 27.63 -14.97
C LEU A 212 -17.91 26.19 -15.28
N LEU A 213 -19.04 25.72 -14.75
CA LEU A 213 -19.57 24.39 -15.05
C LEU A 213 -19.80 24.22 -16.57
N SER A 214 -20.43 25.22 -17.21
CA SER A 214 -20.60 25.22 -18.67
C SER A 214 -19.27 25.12 -19.42
N ASN A 215 -18.24 25.84 -18.96
CA ASN A 215 -16.91 25.82 -19.56
C ASN A 215 -16.19 24.47 -19.38
N ILE A 216 -16.34 23.81 -18.21
CA ILE A 216 -15.80 22.46 -17.99
C ILE A 216 -16.45 21.47 -18.96
N LEU A 217 -17.77 21.47 -19.05
CA LEU A 217 -18.53 20.54 -19.91
C LEU A 217 -18.19 20.76 -21.38
N LYS A 218 -18.18 22.02 -21.85
CA LYS A 218 -17.72 22.34 -23.21
C LYS A 218 -16.29 21.90 -23.45
N GLY A 219 -15.39 22.13 -22.50
CA GLY A 219 -13.99 21.73 -22.59
C GLY A 219 -13.79 20.22 -22.69
N LYS A 220 -14.61 19.42 -22.00
CA LYS A 220 -14.62 17.95 -22.11
C LYS A 220 -15.08 17.51 -23.50
N ASN A 221 -16.16 18.09 -24.02
CA ASN A 221 -16.76 17.67 -25.30
C ASN A 221 -15.87 17.95 -26.52
N VAL A 222 -14.92 18.89 -26.44
CA VAL A 222 -13.92 19.13 -27.52
C VAL A 222 -13.15 17.84 -27.89
N PHE A 223 -13.03 16.90 -26.95
CA PHE A 223 -12.29 15.66 -27.14
C PHE A 223 -13.12 14.51 -27.71
N ASP A 224 -14.44 14.62 -27.76
CA ASP A 224 -15.35 13.57 -28.26
C ASP A 224 -15.12 13.23 -29.73
N HIS A 225 -14.50 14.15 -30.47
CA HIS A 225 -14.22 14.03 -31.90
C HIS A 225 -12.75 13.68 -32.22
N LEU A 226 -11.92 13.50 -31.19
CA LEU A 226 -10.50 13.15 -31.34
C LEU A 226 -10.28 11.63 -31.21
N SER A 227 -9.30 11.10 -31.94
CA SER A 227 -8.93 9.70 -31.76
C SER A 227 -8.22 9.50 -30.43
N ALA A 228 -8.38 8.33 -29.83
CA ALA A 228 -7.73 7.97 -28.56
C ALA A 228 -6.19 8.17 -28.63
N GLU A 229 -5.57 7.83 -29.76
CA GLU A 229 -4.13 7.98 -29.97
C GLU A 229 -3.68 9.46 -29.98
N GLU A 230 -4.44 10.33 -30.65
CA GLU A 230 -4.14 11.77 -30.69
C GLU A 230 -4.30 12.41 -29.31
N LEU A 231 -5.36 12.03 -28.58
CA LEU A 231 -5.62 12.49 -27.22
C LEU A 231 -4.52 12.02 -26.26
N PHE A 232 -4.13 10.74 -26.32
CA PHE A 232 -3.06 10.18 -25.49
C PHE A 232 -1.74 10.92 -25.69
N LYS A 233 -1.29 11.11 -26.94
CA LYS A 233 -0.03 11.80 -27.25
C LYS A 233 -0.03 13.24 -26.74
N SER A 234 -1.16 13.92 -26.87
CA SER A 234 -1.30 15.32 -26.48
C SER A 234 -1.31 15.47 -24.96
N ARG A 235 -2.03 14.60 -24.25
CA ARG A 235 -2.02 14.52 -22.77
C ARG A 235 -0.62 14.21 -22.24
N PHE A 236 0.07 13.26 -22.88
CA PHE A 236 1.42 12.90 -22.47
C PHE A 236 2.39 14.07 -22.60
N ARG A 237 2.29 14.83 -23.69
CA ARG A 237 3.16 15.98 -23.95
C ARG A 237 2.80 17.21 -23.10
N SER A 238 1.54 17.37 -22.69
CA SER A 238 1.07 18.56 -21.99
C SER A 238 1.17 18.46 -20.47
N ASN A 239 1.06 17.27 -19.88
CA ASN A 239 1.05 17.12 -18.42
C ASN A 239 2.48 17.21 -17.83
N PRO A 240 2.79 18.17 -16.94
CA PRO A 240 4.09 18.29 -16.29
C PRO A 240 4.51 17.09 -15.45
N PHE A 241 3.55 16.27 -15.01
CA PHE A 241 3.77 15.15 -14.09
C PHE A 241 3.74 13.77 -14.77
N GLU A 242 3.53 13.71 -16.10
CA GLU A 242 3.26 12.43 -16.77
C GLU A 242 4.45 11.44 -16.71
N THR A 243 5.68 11.94 -16.67
CA THR A 243 6.89 11.10 -16.61
C THR A 243 7.07 10.39 -15.27
N LEU A 244 6.29 10.71 -14.22
CA LEU A 244 6.25 9.93 -12.99
C LEU A 244 5.78 8.49 -13.24
N LYS A 245 4.78 8.32 -14.11
CA LYS A 245 4.13 7.04 -14.43
C LYS A 245 3.79 6.24 -13.16
N SER A 246 4.31 5.02 -13.02
CA SER A 246 4.15 4.18 -11.83
C SER A 246 5.40 4.14 -10.94
N GLY A 247 6.49 4.82 -11.31
CA GLY A 247 7.76 4.74 -10.59
C GLY A 247 8.28 3.31 -10.47
N ILE A 248 8.39 2.81 -9.23
CA ILE A 248 8.80 1.43 -8.91
C ILE A 248 7.62 0.47 -8.72
N PHE A 249 6.38 0.95 -8.83
CA PHE A 249 5.16 0.24 -8.46
C PHE A 249 4.41 -0.32 -9.68
N LEU A 250 3.40 -1.15 -9.41
CA LEU A 250 2.59 -1.85 -10.40
C LEU A 250 1.89 -0.89 -11.35
N ASN A 251 1.31 0.20 -10.84
CA ASN A 251 0.52 1.15 -11.59
C ASN A 251 0.64 2.57 -11.00
N ARG A 252 0.00 3.54 -11.65
CA ARG A 252 0.08 4.96 -11.25
C ARG A 252 -0.64 5.24 -9.92
N ALA A 253 -1.65 4.44 -9.58
CA ALA A 253 -2.40 4.59 -8.33
C ALA A 253 -1.47 4.52 -7.11
N ALA A 254 -0.48 3.61 -7.09
CA ALA A 254 0.50 3.55 -6.01
C ALA A 254 1.24 4.87 -5.77
N LEU A 255 1.62 5.58 -6.85
CA LEU A 255 2.24 6.91 -6.72
C LEU A 255 1.26 7.98 -6.26
N LYS A 256 -0.04 7.87 -6.58
CA LYS A 256 -1.06 8.75 -6.00
C LYS A 256 -1.10 8.63 -4.49
N MET A 257 -1.06 7.40 -3.98
CA MET A 257 -1.05 7.19 -2.55
C MET A 257 0.27 7.63 -1.91
N ALA A 258 1.41 7.46 -2.59
CA ALA A 258 2.69 8.01 -2.14
C ALA A 258 2.67 9.55 -2.06
N ASN A 259 2.09 10.21 -3.07
CA ASN A 259 1.93 11.65 -3.12
C ASN A 259 1.02 12.14 -1.99
N ILE A 260 -0.16 11.54 -1.83
CA ILE A 260 -1.12 11.90 -0.79
C ILE A 260 -0.50 11.67 0.60
N ASP A 261 0.11 10.51 0.85
CA ASP A 261 0.71 10.22 2.15
C ASP A 261 1.84 11.22 2.49
N ALA A 262 2.66 11.63 1.51
CA ALA A 262 3.69 12.64 1.72
C ALA A 262 3.12 14.05 1.99
N VAL A 263 2.09 14.47 1.27
CA VAL A 263 1.45 15.79 1.44
C VAL A 263 0.75 15.90 2.80
N PHE A 264 0.18 14.80 3.28
CA PHE A 264 -0.56 14.74 4.53
C PHE A 264 0.30 14.23 5.71
N ASP A 265 1.56 14.65 5.75
CA ASP A 265 2.51 14.40 6.86
C ASP A 265 2.66 12.92 7.26
N LYS A 266 2.59 12.01 6.28
CA LYS A 266 2.63 10.56 6.45
C LYS A 266 1.51 10.03 7.36
N MET A 267 0.36 10.70 7.43
CA MET A 267 -0.73 10.31 8.34
C MET A 267 -1.25 8.89 8.09
N PHE A 268 -1.05 8.29 6.91
CA PHE A 268 -1.48 6.92 6.66
C PHE A 268 -0.40 5.91 7.08
N THR A 269 0.86 6.14 6.70
CA THR A 269 1.95 5.20 7.02
C THR A 269 2.59 5.41 8.39
N ASP A 270 2.38 6.57 9.04
CA ASP A 270 2.80 6.91 10.40
C ASP A 270 1.68 7.67 11.15
N PRO A 271 0.52 7.02 11.39
CA PRO A 271 -0.65 7.67 11.96
C PRO A 271 -0.43 8.12 13.41
N LYS A 272 -1.04 9.26 13.77
CA LYS A 272 -0.92 9.89 15.09
C LYS A 272 -2.30 10.24 15.65
N PHE A 273 -2.44 10.09 16.97
CA PHE A 273 -3.59 10.59 17.73
C PHE A 273 -3.68 12.11 17.66
N GLU A 274 -4.81 12.67 18.10
CA GLU A 274 -5.03 14.12 18.10
C GLU A 274 -3.97 14.89 18.91
N ASP A 275 -3.45 14.27 19.98
CA ASP A 275 -2.37 14.82 20.81
C ASP A 275 -0.95 14.73 20.18
N GLY A 276 -0.84 14.13 18.99
CA GLY A 276 0.40 13.94 18.25
C GLY A 276 1.19 12.69 18.65
N SER A 277 0.70 11.88 19.59
CA SER A 277 1.34 10.61 19.94
C SER A 277 1.14 9.55 18.83
N PRO A 278 2.10 8.64 18.60
CA PRO A 278 1.97 7.61 17.57
C PRO A 278 0.83 6.64 17.88
N MET A 279 0.00 6.32 16.87
CA MET A 279 -1.03 5.28 17.01
C MET A 279 -0.45 3.87 17.02
N VAL A 280 0.69 3.67 16.37
CA VAL A 280 1.36 2.36 16.25
C VAL A 280 2.61 2.36 17.11
N GLY A 281 2.57 1.58 18.20
CA GLY A 281 3.71 1.36 19.08
C GLY A 281 4.79 0.45 18.46
N LYS A 282 5.93 0.32 19.13
CA LYS A 282 7.05 -0.56 18.72
C LYS A 282 6.64 -2.04 18.59
N ASP A 283 5.69 -2.46 19.42
CA ASP A 283 5.21 -3.85 19.51
C ASP A 283 3.79 -4.01 18.91
N ASP A 284 3.37 -3.10 18.03
CA ASP A 284 2.05 -3.12 17.39
C ASP A 284 2.14 -3.09 15.85
N LEU A 285 1.08 -3.54 15.18
CA LEU A 285 0.97 -3.57 13.72
C LEU A 285 0.18 -2.38 13.20
N LEU A 286 0.62 -1.81 12.08
CA LEU A 286 -0.22 -0.89 11.32
C LEU A 286 -1.29 -1.69 10.54
N TYR A 287 -2.53 -1.64 11.01
CA TYR A 287 -3.68 -2.17 10.29
C TYR A 287 -4.24 -1.19 9.25
N PHE A 288 -4.46 -1.64 8.01
CA PHE A 288 -5.10 -0.84 6.96
C PHE A 288 -6.11 -1.66 6.13
N ALA A 289 -7.02 -0.99 5.44
CA ALA A 289 -7.92 -1.60 4.45
C ALA A 289 -7.84 -0.90 3.10
N ASP A 290 -8.01 -1.66 2.01
CA ASP A 290 -8.00 -1.17 0.64
C ASP A 290 -9.23 -1.74 -0.11
N VAL A 291 -10.20 -0.88 -0.41
CA VAL A 291 -11.53 -1.28 -0.89
C VAL A 291 -11.79 -0.69 -2.28
N CYS A 292 -12.38 -1.47 -3.17
CA CYS A 292 -12.54 -1.16 -4.60
C CYS A 292 -11.20 -0.85 -5.27
N ALA A 293 -10.19 -1.67 -4.99
CA ALA A 293 -8.79 -1.31 -5.19
C ALA A 293 -8.00 -2.23 -6.11
N GLY A 294 -8.64 -3.16 -6.82
CA GLY A 294 -7.92 -3.94 -7.83
C GLY A 294 -7.31 -3.02 -8.90
N PRO A 295 -6.06 -3.24 -9.34
CA PRO A 295 -5.20 -4.39 -9.07
C PRO A 295 -4.36 -4.34 -7.77
N GLY A 296 -4.44 -3.27 -6.97
CA GLY A 296 -3.84 -3.18 -5.62
C GLY A 296 -2.68 -2.18 -5.46
N GLY A 297 -2.61 -1.14 -6.32
CA GLY A 297 -1.50 -0.17 -6.29
C GLY A 297 -1.35 0.56 -4.94
N PHE A 298 -2.45 0.98 -4.32
CA PHE A 298 -2.43 1.64 -3.00
C PHE A 298 -1.84 0.72 -1.93
N SER A 299 -2.30 -0.53 -1.88
CA SER A 299 -1.74 -1.57 -1.01
C SER A 299 -0.25 -1.82 -1.23
N GLU A 300 0.22 -1.91 -2.48
CA GLU A 300 1.65 -2.12 -2.78
C GLU A 300 2.51 -0.98 -2.19
N TYR A 301 2.05 0.28 -2.28
CA TYR A 301 2.75 1.41 -1.66
C TYR A 301 2.87 1.26 -0.14
N VAL A 302 1.77 0.96 0.54
CA VAL A 302 1.76 0.81 2.01
C VAL A 302 2.66 -0.35 2.45
N LEU A 303 2.57 -1.49 1.78
CA LEU A 303 3.40 -2.67 2.05
C LEU A 303 4.88 -2.40 1.76
N TRP A 304 5.20 -1.61 0.74
CA TRP A 304 6.58 -1.21 0.46
C TRP A 304 7.11 -0.27 1.55
N ARG A 305 6.31 0.71 1.99
CA ARG A 305 6.73 1.69 3.00
C ARG A 305 6.87 1.09 4.39
N ARG A 306 6.00 0.14 4.75
CA ARG A 306 5.92 -0.42 6.11
C ARG A 306 6.39 -1.87 6.25
N GLY A 307 6.66 -2.54 5.13
CA GLY A 307 7.15 -3.91 5.11
C GLY A 307 6.22 -4.86 5.86
N TRP A 308 6.81 -5.69 6.71
CA TRP A 308 6.07 -6.68 7.51
C TRP A 308 5.35 -6.08 8.73
N CYS A 309 5.63 -4.81 9.08
CA CYS A 309 5.05 -4.15 10.26
C CYS A 309 3.62 -3.64 10.05
N CYS A 310 2.93 -4.13 9.02
CA CYS A 310 1.54 -3.81 8.72
C CYS A 310 0.76 -5.06 8.34
N LYS A 311 -0.56 -5.01 8.54
CA LYS A 311 -1.54 -6.01 8.11
C LYS A 311 -2.61 -5.30 7.29
N GLY A 312 -2.78 -5.72 6.03
CA GLY A 312 -3.76 -5.16 5.12
C GLY A 312 -4.95 -6.09 4.86
N PHE A 313 -6.11 -5.49 4.64
CA PHE A 313 -7.34 -6.17 4.22
C PHE A 313 -7.82 -5.61 2.89
N GLY A 314 -7.97 -6.46 1.89
CA GLY A 314 -8.41 -6.08 0.55
C GLY A 314 -9.86 -6.46 0.28
N PHE A 315 -10.62 -5.61 -0.39
CA PHE A 315 -11.97 -5.94 -0.86
C PHE A 315 -12.24 -5.33 -2.23
N THR A 316 -12.35 -6.14 -3.28
CA THR A 316 -12.58 -5.67 -4.66
C THR A 316 -13.38 -6.70 -5.45
N LEU A 317 -14.01 -6.28 -6.55
CA LEU A 317 -14.72 -7.18 -7.46
C LEU A 317 -13.78 -8.26 -8.01
N LYS A 318 -14.25 -9.51 -8.10
CA LYS A 318 -13.52 -10.58 -8.78
C LYS A 318 -13.50 -10.38 -10.29
N GLY A 319 -12.55 -11.05 -10.96
CA GLY A 319 -12.40 -11.03 -12.41
C GLY A 319 -11.35 -10.00 -12.84
N ASP A 320 -11.68 -9.17 -13.82
CA ASP A 320 -10.72 -8.24 -14.42
C ASP A 320 -10.27 -7.13 -13.44
N CYS A 321 -11.11 -6.83 -12.45
CA CYS A 321 -10.85 -5.84 -11.40
C CYS A 321 -10.27 -6.45 -10.11
N ASP A 322 -9.72 -7.67 -10.16
CA ASP A 322 -9.18 -8.37 -8.99
C ASP A 322 -7.74 -7.93 -8.64
N PHE A 323 -7.29 -8.22 -7.43
CA PHE A 323 -5.94 -7.97 -6.97
C PHE A 323 -4.90 -8.78 -7.77
N LYS A 324 -3.90 -8.10 -8.31
CA LYS A 324 -2.76 -8.73 -9.00
C LYS A 324 -1.57 -8.87 -8.05
N LEU A 325 -1.74 -9.63 -6.96
CA LEU A 325 -0.70 -9.79 -5.93
C LEU A 325 0.63 -10.38 -6.47
N HIS A 326 0.57 -11.13 -7.57
CA HIS A 326 1.76 -11.65 -8.24
C HIS A 326 2.59 -10.57 -8.95
N ASP A 327 2.03 -9.37 -9.15
CA ASP A 327 2.68 -8.21 -9.75
C ASP A 327 3.20 -7.22 -8.70
N PHE A 328 2.98 -7.48 -7.42
CA PHE A 328 3.55 -6.69 -6.33
C PHE A 328 5.06 -6.97 -6.26
N PHE A 329 5.86 -6.03 -6.75
CA PHE A 329 7.32 -6.16 -6.85
C PHE A 329 8.03 -5.26 -5.83
N ALA A 330 7.44 -4.10 -5.51
CA ALA A 330 8.00 -3.18 -4.53
C ALA A 330 7.61 -3.60 -3.09
N GLY A 331 6.30 -3.75 -2.84
CA GLY A 331 5.76 -4.12 -1.53
C GLY A 331 5.32 -5.58 -1.51
N SER A 332 5.85 -6.38 -0.60
CA SER A 332 5.57 -7.83 -0.60
C SER A 332 4.19 -8.13 0.03
N PRO A 333 3.31 -8.96 -0.60
CA PRO A 333 1.90 -9.08 -0.23
C PRO A 333 1.59 -10.09 0.89
N GLU A 334 2.58 -10.67 1.57
CA GLU A 334 2.38 -11.77 2.52
C GLU A 334 1.53 -11.36 3.73
N THR A 335 1.54 -10.09 4.10
CA THR A 335 0.71 -9.52 5.18
C THR A 335 -0.59 -8.87 4.67
N PHE A 336 -0.96 -9.08 3.41
CA PHE A 336 -2.17 -8.54 2.80
C PHE A 336 -3.20 -9.63 2.50
N GLU A 337 -4.42 -9.50 3.01
CA GLU A 337 -5.49 -10.50 2.91
C GLU A 337 -6.68 -10.00 2.08
N PRO A 338 -6.81 -10.46 0.82
CA PRO A 338 -8.03 -10.25 0.04
C PRO A 338 -9.23 -10.98 0.66
N TYR A 339 -10.38 -10.34 0.60
CA TYR A 339 -11.68 -10.87 1.00
C TYR A 339 -12.75 -10.43 0.00
N TYR A 340 -13.69 -11.33 -0.33
CA TYR A 340 -14.68 -11.11 -1.38
C TYR A 340 -16.14 -11.16 -0.90
N GLY A 341 -16.34 -11.10 0.42
CA GLY A 341 -17.66 -11.12 1.04
C GLY A 341 -18.28 -12.51 1.06
N VAL A 342 -19.39 -12.66 1.76
CA VAL A 342 -20.13 -13.94 1.85
C VAL A 342 -20.62 -14.47 0.51
N LYS A 343 -20.75 -13.61 -0.50
CA LYS A 343 -21.15 -13.99 -1.86
C LYS A 343 -19.97 -14.29 -2.78
N GLU A 344 -18.74 -14.12 -2.29
CA GLU A 344 -17.51 -14.44 -3.03
C GLU A 344 -17.39 -13.68 -4.36
N ASP A 345 -17.98 -12.48 -4.48
CA ASP A 345 -17.99 -11.65 -5.69
C ASP A 345 -17.26 -10.31 -5.51
N GLY A 346 -17.03 -9.88 -4.27
CA GLY A 346 -16.40 -8.59 -3.97
C GLY A 346 -17.29 -7.37 -4.25
N ASN A 347 -18.61 -7.55 -4.37
CA ASN A 347 -19.52 -6.46 -4.68
C ASN A 347 -19.77 -5.59 -3.44
N VAL A 348 -19.24 -4.37 -3.45
CA VAL A 348 -19.35 -3.40 -2.34
C VAL A 348 -20.77 -2.83 -2.19
N PHE A 349 -21.64 -2.94 -3.19
CA PHE A 349 -23.01 -2.45 -3.10
C PHE A 349 -23.90 -3.37 -2.26
N ASP A 350 -23.49 -4.63 -2.08
CA ASP A 350 -24.29 -5.62 -1.39
C ASP A 350 -24.22 -5.45 0.14
N PRO A 351 -25.35 -5.20 0.82
CA PRO A 351 -25.38 -5.03 2.27
C PRO A 351 -24.80 -6.21 3.06
N GLU A 352 -24.95 -7.46 2.58
CA GLU A 352 -24.40 -8.65 3.25
C GLU A 352 -22.87 -8.73 3.11
N ASN A 353 -22.34 -8.32 1.96
CA ASN A 353 -20.89 -8.22 1.77
C ASN A 353 -20.28 -7.16 2.69
N ILE A 354 -20.92 -6.00 2.83
CA ILE A 354 -20.46 -4.95 3.77
C ILE A 354 -20.46 -5.47 5.22
N ARG A 355 -21.53 -6.14 5.65
CA ARG A 355 -21.64 -6.72 7.00
C ARG A 355 -20.55 -7.75 7.28
N SER A 356 -20.34 -8.66 6.32
CA SER A 356 -19.34 -9.72 6.46
C SER A 356 -17.90 -9.19 6.44
N LEU A 357 -17.59 -8.23 5.57
CA LEU A 357 -16.31 -7.52 5.57
C LEU A 357 -16.05 -6.84 6.92
N THR A 358 -17.06 -6.13 7.45
CA THR A 358 -16.97 -5.46 8.75
C THR A 358 -16.63 -6.46 9.86
N LYS A 359 -17.33 -7.60 9.91
CA LYS A 359 -17.08 -8.66 10.88
C LYS A 359 -15.66 -9.23 10.78
N LEU A 360 -15.16 -9.45 9.56
CA LEU A 360 -13.82 -9.97 9.32
C LEU A 360 -12.73 -8.99 9.79
N VAL A 361 -12.84 -7.72 9.39
CA VAL A 361 -11.86 -6.70 9.77
C VAL A 361 -11.84 -6.48 11.29
N LEU A 362 -13.01 -6.38 11.93
CA LEU A 362 -13.08 -6.25 13.39
C LEU A 362 -12.48 -7.47 14.10
N LYS A 363 -12.74 -8.70 13.61
CA LYS A 363 -12.10 -9.90 14.15
C LYS A 363 -10.58 -9.87 14.02
N GLY A 364 -10.06 -9.39 12.89
CA GLY A 364 -8.62 -9.28 12.62
C GLY A 364 -7.89 -8.15 13.34
N THR A 365 -8.62 -7.26 14.01
CA THR A 365 -8.11 -6.02 14.62
C THR A 365 -8.55 -5.85 16.08
N ASP A 366 -8.80 -6.97 16.78
CA ASP A 366 -9.24 -7.01 18.18
C ASP A 366 -10.48 -6.16 18.48
N GLY A 367 -11.39 -6.04 17.52
CA GLY A 367 -12.61 -5.24 17.63
C GLY A 367 -12.41 -3.73 17.50
N GLN A 368 -11.19 -3.25 17.23
CA GLN A 368 -10.90 -1.81 17.13
C GLN A 368 -11.14 -1.25 15.73
N GLY A 369 -10.90 -2.04 14.68
CA GLY A 369 -10.89 -1.58 13.30
C GLY A 369 -9.49 -1.18 12.80
N VAL A 370 -9.40 -0.81 11.52
CA VAL A 370 -8.14 -0.41 10.88
C VAL A 370 -7.74 1.02 11.25
N HIS A 371 -6.43 1.32 11.26
CA HIS A 371 -5.93 2.68 11.48
C HIS A 371 -6.38 3.61 10.36
N PHE A 372 -6.39 3.11 9.13
CA PHE A 372 -6.94 3.84 8.01
C PHE A 372 -7.51 2.92 6.94
N MET A 373 -8.41 3.48 6.14
CA MET A 373 -8.94 2.84 4.94
C MET A 373 -8.61 3.70 3.72
N MET A 374 -8.29 3.05 2.61
CA MET A 374 -8.15 3.66 1.31
C MET A 374 -9.20 3.09 0.35
N ALA A 375 -9.64 3.91 -0.59
CA ALA A 375 -10.54 3.48 -1.65
C ALA A 375 -10.26 4.25 -2.95
N ASP A 376 -10.09 3.54 -4.06
CA ASP A 376 -9.79 4.11 -5.39
C ASP A 376 -10.84 3.67 -6.44
N GLY A 377 -12.07 3.43 -5.98
CA GLY A 377 -13.13 2.87 -6.81
C GLY A 377 -13.50 3.77 -8.00
N GLY A 378 -13.61 3.14 -9.17
CA GLY A 378 -14.09 3.73 -10.41
C GLY A 378 -14.46 2.64 -11.41
N PHE A 379 -15.26 3.01 -12.41
CA PHE A 379 -15.63 2.12 -13.52
C PHE A 379 -15.74 2.94 -14.81
N SER A 380 -15.72 2.26 -15.95
CA SER A 380 -15.70 2.93 -17.26
C SER A 380 -17.04 3.60 -17.50
N VAL A 381 -16.98 4.83 -17.98
CA VAL A 381 -18.12 5.67 -18.33
C VAL A 381 -17.93 6.21 -19.75
N ASP A 382 -17.26 5.45 -20.61
CA ASP A 382 -16.89 5.87 -21.96
C ASP A 382 -18.12 6.40 -22.73
N GLY A 383 -18.00 7.62 -23.24
CA GLY A 383 -19.07 8.35 -23.92
C GLY A 383 -20.12 9.00 -22.99
N GLN A 384 -19.93 8.93 -21.68
CA GLN A 384 -20.79 9.51 -20.63
C GLN A 384 -19.97 10.16 -19.50
N GLU A 385 -18.77 10.66 -19.81
CA GLU A 385 -17.79 11.21 -18.86
C GLU A 385 -18.36 12.40 -18.07
N ASN A 386 -19.26 13.17 -18.68
CA ASN A 386 -19.91 14.32 -18.05
C ASN A 386 -20.84 13.95 -16.89
N ILE A 387 -21.39 12.73 -16.87
CA ILE A 387 -22.31 12.28 -15.82
C ILE A 387 -21.68 11.25 -14.88
N GLN A 388 -20.34 11.11 -14.90
CA GLN A 388 -19.58 10.15 -14.09
C GLN A 388 -19.89 10.27 -12.59
N GLU A 389 -20.09 11.50 -12.07
CA GLU A 389 -20.50 11.73 -10.68
C GLU A 389 -21.82 11.00 -10.36
N ILE A 390 -22.84 11.18 -11.20
CA ILE A 390 -24.18 10.65 -11.01
C ILE A 390 -24.15 9.12 -11.08
N LEU A 391 -23.38 8.56 -12.03
CA LEU A 391 -23.21 7.12 -12.17
C LEU A 391 -22.47 6.53 -10.96
N SER A 392 -21.49 7.25 -10.39
CA SER A 392 -20.64 6.79 -9.29
C SER A 392 -21.24 7.02 -7.90
N LYS A 393 -22.40 7.67 -7.77
CA LYS A 393 -22.97 8.09 -6.48
C LYS A 393 -23.11 6.97 -5.45
N GLN A 394 -23.53 5.76 -5.87
CA GLN A 394 -23.68 4.62 -4.96
C GLN A 394 -22.30 4.09 -4.54
N LEU A 395 -21.30 4.19 -5.41
CA LEU A 395 -19.91 3.83 -5.09
C LEU A 395 -19.31 4.78 -4.07
N TYR A 396 -19.58 6.08 -4.15
CA TYR A 396 -19.19 7.03 -3.09
C TYR A 396 -19.84 6.64 -1.76
N LEU A 397 -21.16 6.44 -1.75
CA LEU A 397 -21.92 6.05 -0.56
C LEU A 397 -21.35 4.78 0.08
N CYS A 398 -21.15 3.71 -0.69
CA CYS A 398 -20.69 2.43 -0.16
C CYS A 398 -19.24 2.49 0.35
N GLN A 399 -18.33 3.20 -0.34
CA GLN A 399 -16.96 3.38 0.15
C GLN A 399 -16.94 4.17 1.47
N PHE A 400 -17.78 5.21 1.60
CA PHE A 400 -17.90 5.99 2.84
C PHE A 400 -18.52 5.15 3.96
N LEU A 401 -19.58 4.40 3.66
CA LEU A 401 -20.23 3.49 4.60
C LEU A 401 -19.25 2.43 5.14
N VAL A 402 -18.45 1.81 4.26
CA VAL A 402 -17.45 0.84 4.70
C VAL A 402 -16.40 1.51 5.59
N ALA A 403 -15.92 2.71 5.23
CA ALA A 403 -14.98 3.45 6.07
C ALA A 403 -15.54 3.72 7.47
N LEU A 404 -16.78 4.19 7.58
CA LEU A 404 -17.42 4.40 8.89
C LEU A 404 -17.66 3.10 9.67
N SER A 405 -17.69 1.95 8.99
CA SER A 405 -17.90 0.64 9.59
C SER A 405 -16.61 0.00 10.11
N ILE A 406 -15.47 0.22 9.44
CA ILE A 406 -14.22 -0.51 9.74
C ILE A 406 -13.05 0.35 10.24
N VAL A 407 -13.09 1.67 10.05
CA VAL A 407 -12.04 2.56 10.55
C VAL A 407 -12.23 2.76 12.05
N ARG A 408 -11.14 2.62 12.81
CA ARG A 408 -11.12 2.82 14.27
C ARG A 408 -11.42 4.27 14.63
N ASN A 409 -11.74 4.52 15.91
CA ASN A 409 -11.83 5.89 16.41
C ASN A 409 -10.47 6.58 16.26
N GLU A 410 -10.50 7.86 15.90
CA GLU A 410 -9.35 8.65 15.50
C GLU A 410 -8.62 8.15 14.24
N GLY A 411 -9.08 7.08 13.59
CA GLY A 411 -8.50 6.61 12.33
C GLY A 411 -8.71 7.56 11.16
N HIS A 412 -8.12 7.20 10.02
CA HIS A 412 -8.09 8.03 8.81
C HIS A 412 -8.78 7.36 7.62
N PHE A 413 -9.17 8.16 6.63
CA PHE A 413 -9.78 7.64 5.41
C PHE A 413 -9.41 8.49 4.19
N VAL A 414 -9.16 7.83 3.06
CA VAL A 414 -8.95 8.47 1.76
C VAL A 414 -9.80 7.77 0.71
N CYS A 415 -10.51 8.54 -0.11
CA CYS A 415 -11.36 8.00 -1.16
C CYS A 415 -11.29 8.83 -2.42
N LYS A 416 -11.12 8.17 -3.56
CA LYS A 416 -11.30 8.77 -4.88
C LYS A 416 -12.75 9.18 -5.08
N LEU A 417 -12.91 10.36 -5.66
CA LEU A 417 -14.14 10.97 -6.10
C LEU A 417 -13.91 11.61 -7.47
N PHE A 418 -14.99 12.00 -8.13
CA PHE A 418 -14.97 12.81 -9.35
C PHE A 418 -15.54 14.20 -9.05
N ASP A 419 -16.43 14.70 -9.90
CA ASP A 419 -17.15 15.93 -9.65
C ASP A 419 -18.05 15.81 -8.40
N LEU A 420 -18.35 16.96 -7.77
CA LEU A 420 -19.11 17.09 -6.53
C LEU A 420 -20.16 18.22 -6.66
N PHE A 421 -20.89 18.21 -7.76
CA PHE A 421 -21.88 19.24 -8.09
C PHE A 421 -23.29 18.90 -7.60
N SER A 422 -23.61 17.61 -7.49
CA SER A 422 -24.96 17.18 -7.12
C SER A 422 -25.24 17.36 -5.62
N PRO A 423 -26.50 17.65 -5.23
CA PRO A 423 -26.91 17.68 -3.82
C PRO A 423 -26.65 16.37 -3.09
N PHE A 424 -26.74 15.23 -3.78
CA PHE A 424 -26.44 13.92 -3.20
C PHE A 424 -24.98 13.81 -2.79
N SER A 425 -24.04 14.12 -3.70
CA SER A 425 -22.61 14.13 -3.40
C SER A 425 -22.27 15.13 -2.30
N ALA A 426 -22.79 16.35 -2.37
CA ALA A 426 -22.61 17.35 -1.32
C ALA A 426 -23.11 16.85 0.04
N GLY A 427 -24.26 16.17 0.08
CA GLY A 427 -24.79 15.50 1.26
C GLY A 427 -23.83 14.46 1.82
N LEU A 428 -23.20 13.64 0.98
CA LEU A 428 -22.20 12.66 1.42
C LEU A 428 -20.97 13.34 2.03
N ILE A 429 -20.45 14.41 1.41
CA ILE A 429 -19.30 15.17 1.94
C ILE A 429 -19.67 15.80 3.29
N TYR A 430 -20.88 16.34 3.42
CA TYR A 430 -21.37 16.89 4.68
C TYR A 430 -21.43 15.82 5.78
N LEU A 431 -21.98 14.65 5.49
CA LEU A 431 -22.01 13.55 6.46
C LEU A 431 -20.60 13.08 6.85
N MET A 432 -19.64 13.06 5.92
CA MET A 432 -18.24 12.74 6.22
C MET A 432 -17.56 13.83 7.06
N GLN A 433 -17.82 15.10 6.78
CA GLN A 433 -17.38 16.22 7.64
C GLN A 433 -17.94 16.05 9.06
N ARG A 434 -19.18 15.58 9.20
CA ARG A 434 -19.80 15.32 10.52
C ARG A 434 -19.27 14.06 11.20
N ALA A 435 -18.64 13.15 10.48
CA ALA A 435 -18.12 11.88 11.00
C ALA A 435 -16.62 11.91 11.36
N PHE A 436 -15.87 12.91 10.90
CA PHE A 436 -14.43 13.09 11.13
C PHE A 436 -14.14 14.46 11.76
N LYS A 437 -12.97 14.62 12.40
CA LYS A 437 -12.59 15.93 12.96
C LYS A 437 -12.27 16.94 11.88
N SER A 438 -11.64 16.48 10.80
CA SER A 438 -11.27 17.32 9.68
C SER A 438 -11.39 16.55 8.37
N ILE A 439 -11.85 17.22 7.31
CA ILE A 439 -11.80 16.70 5.95
C ILE A 439 -11.07 17.66 5.01
N SER A 440 -10.52 17.15 3.93
CA SER A 440 -9.96 17.93 2.83
C SER A 440 -10.42 17.36 1.49
N ILE A 441 -10.63 18.20 0.49
CA ILE A 441 -10.88 17.80 -0.91
C ILE A 441 -9.62 18.18 -1.68
N PHE A 442 -8.91 17.17 -2.16
CA PHE A 442 -7.55 17.32 -2.63
C PHE A 442 -7.36 16.64 -3.98
N LYS A 443 -6.70 17.31 -4.92
CA LYS A 443 -6.30 16.74 -6.21
C LYS A 443 -4.77 16.65 -6.25
N PRO A 444 -4.18 15.45 -6.09
CA PRO A 444 -2.73 15.28 -6.11
C PRO A 444 -2.16 15.56 -7.51
N ASN A 445 -0.91 15.99 -7.58
CA ASN A 445 -0.15 16.20 -8.83
C ASN A 445 -0.05 14.92 -9.68
N THR A 446 -0.08 13.74 -9.05
CA THR A 446 -0.15 12.44 -9.72
C THR A 446 -1.51 12.13 -10.34
N SER A 447 -2.56 12.89 -10.03
CA SER A 447 -3.84 12.83 -10.74
C SER A 447 -3.79 13.74 -11.95
N ARG A 448 -4.16 13.23 -13.13
CA ARG A 448 -4.08 14.00 -14.38
C ARG A 448 -4.87 15.30 -14.26
N PRO A 449 -4.32 16.46 -14.65
CA PRO A 449 -4.88 17.75 -14.26
C PRO A 449 -6.19 18.13 -14.99
N ALA A 450 -6.47 17.52 -16.14
CA ALA A 450 -7.68 17.79 -16.93
C ALA A 450 -8.88 16.90 -16.59
N ASN A 451 -8.70 15.84 -15.80
CA ASN A 451 -9.81 14.99 -15.38
C ASN A 451 -10.47 15.49 -14.09
N SER A 452 -11.66 14.99 -13.81
CA SER A 452 -12.45 15.35 -12.62
C SER A 452 -12.02 14.61 -11.35
N GLU A 453 -11.05 13.69 -11.44
CA GLU A 453 -10.58 12.90 -10.31
C GLU A 453 -10.00 13.81 -9.21
N ARG A 454 -10.46 13.57 -7.98
CA ARG A 454 -10.01 14.19 -6.74
C ARG A 454 -10.18 13.19 -5.60
N TYR A 455 -9.69 13.53 -4.43
CA TYR A 455 -9.75 12.68 -3.26
C TYR A 455 -10.37 13.45 -2.08
N ILE A 456 -11.26 12.80 -1.33
CA ILE A 456 -11.57 13.26 0.02
C ILE A 456 -10.58 12.62 0.98
N ILE A 457 -9.98 13.44 1.83
CA ILE A 457 -9.06 13.04 2.90
C ILE A 457 -9.73 13.33 4.22
N CYS A 458 -9.97 12.30 5.03
CA CYS A 458 -10.66 12.39 6.31
C CYS A 458 -9.70 12.04 7.45
N LYS A 459 -9.59 12.94 8.42
CA LYS A 459 -8.67 12.82 9.57
C LYS A 459 -9.44 12.73 10.87
N HIS A 460 -9.00 11.80 11.72
CA HIS A 460 -9.56 11.48 13.03
C HIS A 460 -11.07 11.19 13.02
N LYS A 461 -11.45 9.95 12.72
CA LYS A 461 -12.84 9.49 12.82
C LYS A 461 -13.38 9.71 14.23
N ARG A 462 -14.55 10.33 14.34
CA ARG A 462 -15.19 10.59 15.63
C ARG A 462 -15.82 9.32 16.19
N SER A 463 -15.84 9.20 17.52
CA SER A 463 -16.45 8.06 18.22
C SER A 463 -17.99 8.05 18.15
N ASP A 464 -18.60 9.17 17.81
CA ASP A 464 -20.05 9.40 17.76
C ASP A 464 -20.64 9.29 16.34
N SER A 465 -19.84 8.84 15.35
CA SER A 465 -20.27 8.74 13.95
C SER A 465 -21.22 7.56 13.66
N GLY A 466 -21.62 6.79 14.67
CA GLY A 466 -22.41 5.56 14.51
C GLY A 466 -23.77 5.79 13.85
N SER A 467 -24.46 6.88 14.21
CA SER A 467 -25.75 7.23 13.59
C SER A 467 -25.62 7.55 12.10
N ILE A 468 -24.50 8.14 11.67
CA ILE A 468 -24.24 8.45 10.27
C ILE A 468 -24.00 7.16 9.47
N ARG A 469 -23.22 6.23 10.05
CA ARG A 469 -23.03 4.88 9.48
C ARG A 469 -24.36 4.18 9.26
N ASP A 470 -25.22 4.16 10.27
CA ASP A 470 -26.50 3.45 10.21
C ASP A 470 -27.43 4.10 9.16
N TYR A 471 -27.45 5.43 9.08
CA TYR A 471 -28.20 6.15 8.05
C TYR A 471 -27.68 5.84 6.63
N MET A 472 -26.37 5.85 6.40
CA MET A 472 -25.78 5.48 5.10
C MET A 472 -26.09 4.02 4.71
N PHE A 473 -26.16 3.13 5.70
CA PHE A 473 -26.57 1.75 5.48
C PHE A 473 -28.03 1.65 5.02
N GLU A 474 -28.93 2.43 5.65
CA GLU A 474 -30.35 2.53 5.28
C GLU A 474 -30.51 3.09 3.85
N ILE A 475 -29.77 4.15 3.49
CA ILE A 475 -29.77 4.70 2.13
C ILE A 475 -29.34 3.64 1.10
N ASN A 476 -28.23 2.91 1.34
CA ASN A 476 -27.75 1.91 0.38
C ASN A 476 -28.78 0.77 0.20
N THR A 477 -29.39 0.34 1.30
CA THR A 477 -30.47 -0.66 1.28
C THR A 477 -31.65 -0.14 0.46
N ARG A 478 -32.06 1.12 0.65
CA ARG A 478 -33.17 1.71 -0.10
C ARG A 478 -32.87 1.88 -1.58
N ILE A 479 -31.66 2.29 -1.97
CA ILE A 479 -31.23 2.33 -3.38
C ILE A 479 -31.32 0.94 -4.02
N HIS A 480 -30.96 -0.12 -3.29
CA HIS A 480 -31.08 -1.49 -3.78
C HIS A 480 -32.55 -1.88 -4.01
N GLU A 481 -33.44 -1.56 -3.07
CA GLU A 481 -34.89 -1.81 -3.18
C GLU A 481 -35.52 -1.05 -4.35
N LEU A 482 -35.24 0.25 -4.47
CA LEU A 482 -35.76 1.09 -5.55
C LEU A 482 -35.39 0.55 -6.92
N LYS A 483 -34.14 0.10 -7.11
CA LYS A 483 -33.70 -0.52 -8.37
C LYS A 483 -34.45 -1.81 -8.73
N LEU A 484 -35.03 -2.51 -7.75
CA LEU A 484 -35.85 -3.70 -7.96
C LEU A 484 -37.32 -3.33 -8.25
N GLU A 485 -37.81 -2.26 -7.63
CA GLU A 485 -39.19 -1.76 -7.79
C GLU A 485 -39.38 -1.03 -9.13
N ASP A 486 -38.53 -0.05 -9.40
CA ASP A 486 -38.56 0.79 -10.61
C ASP A 486 -37.13 1.22 -10.99
N PRO A 487 -36.60 0.75 -12.14
CA PRO A 487 -35.27 1.12 -12.61
C PRO A 487 -35.04 2.62 -12.81
N ASP A 488 -36.09 3.44 -12.96
CA ASP A 488 -35.97 4.90 -13.14
C ASP A 488 -36.06 5.70 -11.84
N SER A 489 -36.32 5.03 -10.71
CA SER A 489 -36.37 5.64 -9.37
C SER A 489 -35.00 5.61 -8.68
N ASP A 490 -34.72 6.63 -7.87
CA ASP A 490 -33.44 6.80 -7.16
C ASP A 490 -33.60 7.69 -5.91
N VAL A 491 -32.59 7.70 -5.04
CA VAL A 491 -32.49 8.61 -3.89
C VAL A 491 -31.79 9.89 -4.34
N ASN A 492 -32.51 10.98 -4.54
CA ASN A 492 -31.98 12.21 -5.13
C ASN A 492 -31.26 13.11 -4.11
N SER A 493 -31.69 13.10 -2.86
CA SER A 493 -31.07 13.87 -1.77
C SER A 493 -31.05 13.08 -0.47
N ILE A 494 -30.01 13.30 0.33
CA ILE A 494 -29.79 12.66 1.65
C ILE A 494 -29.54 13.67 2.77
N VAL A 495 -29.40 14.96 2.41
CA VAL A 495 -29.31 16.08 3.35
C VAL A 495 -30.08 17.24 2.72
N PRO A 496 -31.04 17.86 3.42
CA PRO A 496 -31.84 18.93 2.86
C PRO A 496 -30.99 20.15 2.51
N MET A 497 -31.33 20.83 1.42
CA MET A 497 -30.54 21.96 0.92
C MET A 497 -30.40 23.10 1.95
N ASN A 498 -31.45 23.36 2.74
CA ASN A 498 -31.39 24.35 3.81
C ASN A 498 -30.42 23.98 4.95
N VAL A 499 -30.12 22.69 5.14
CA VAL A 499 -29.10 22.24 6.10
C VAL A 499 -27.70 22.43 5.50
N LEU A 500 -27.51 22.07 4.22
CA LEU A 500 -26.24 22.22 3.51
C LEU A 500 -25.84 23.70 3.36
N MET A 501 -26.77 24.54 2.91
CA MET A 501 -26.54 25.99 2.73
C MET A 501 -26.60 26.76 4.05
N GLY A 502 -27.23 26.21 5.08
CA GLY A 502 -27.29 26.81 6.41
C GLY A 502 -25.98 26.70 7.20
N ASP A 503 -25.06 25.83 6.77
CA ASP A 503 -23.70 25.73 7.29
C ASP A 503 -22.75 26.50 6.38
N ASP A 504 -22.56 27.80 6.68
CA ASP A 504 -21.73 28.70 5.89
C ASP A 504 -20.29 28.19 5.71
N GLN A 505 -19.73 27.54 6.72
CA GLN A 505 -18.35 27.04 6.65
C GLN A 505 -18.25 25.90 5.65
N PHE A 506 -19.16 24.92 5.74
CA PHE A 506 -19.23 23.81 4.80
C PHE A 506 -19.54 24.29 3.38
N TYR A 507 -20.59 25.10 3.22
CA TYR A 507 -21.05 25.57 1.92
C TYR A 507 -19.96 26.35 1.17
N ASN A 508 -19.36 27.34 1.84
CA ASN A 508 -18.30 28.15 1.24
C ASN A 508 -17.05 27.32 0.89
N TYR A 509 -16.69 26.36 1.75
CA TYR A 509 -15.58 25.46 1.48
C TYR A 509 -15.82 24.61 0.22
N LEU A 510 -17.00 23.99 0.10
CA LEU A 510 -17.33 23.13 -1.03
C LEU A 510 -17.40 23.92 -2.34
N VAL A 511 -18.07 25.08 -2.34
CA VAL A 511 -18.13 25.99 -3.50
C VAL A 511 -16.74 26.43 -3.92
N LYS A 512 -15.91 26.88 -2.97
CA LYS A 512 -14.54 27.30 -3.23
C LYS A 512 -13.71 26.16 -3.83
N SER A 513 -13.78 24.97 -3.24
CA SER A 513 -13.10 23.77 -3.72
C SER A 513 -13.51 23.42 -5.15
N ASN A 514 -14.81 23.38 -5.43
CA ASN A 514 -15.34 23.08 -6.75
C ASN A 514 -14.90 24.11 -7.79
N ASN A 515 -14.98 25.40 -7.47
CA ASN A 515 -14.58 26.45 -8.39
C ASN A 515 -13.07 26.44 -8.65
N CYS A 516 -12.23 26.33 -7.61
CA CYS A 516 -10.76 26.32 -7.77
C CYS A 516 -10.29 25.12 -8.60
N LEU A 517 -10.86 23.92 -8.36
CA LEU A 517 -10.53 22.74 -9.14
C LEU A 517 -11.08 22.82 -10.56
N GLY A 518 -12.28 23.39 -10.74
CA GLY A 518 -12.89 23.62 -12.04
C GLY A 518 -12.07 24.58 -12.91
N GLU A 519 -11.60 25.70 -12.35
CA GLU A 519 -10.73 26.66 -13.06
C GLU A 519 -9.43 25.99 -13.54
N ARG A 520 -8.77 25.22 -12.66
CA ARG A 520 -7.58 24.44 -13.01
C ARG A 520 -7.87 23.42 -14.10
N GLN A 521 -9.03 22.75 -14.04
CA GLN A 521 -9.46 21.78 -15.04
C GLN A 521 -9.66 22.44 -16.40
N VAL A 522 -10.37 23.56 -16.47
CA VAL A 522 -10.60 24.32 -17.72
C VAL A 522 -9.28 24.71 -18.38
N VAL A 523 -8.33 25.27 -17.61
CA VAL A 523 -6.99 25.63 -18.12
C VAL A 523 -6.27 24.41 -18.71
N ASN A 524 -6.35 23.26 -18.05
CA ASN A 524 -5.68 22.05 -18.51
C ASN A 524 -6.38 21.37 -19.70
N LEU A 525 -7.71 21.45 -19.79
CA LEU A 525 -8.46 21.04 -21.00
C LEU A 525 -8.03 21.92 -22.18
N MET A 526 -7.95 23.24 -22.00
CA MET A 526 -7.43 24.17 -23.02
C MET A 526 -5.99 23.84 -23.42
N LYS A 527 -5.14 23.50 -22.45
CA LYS A 527 -3.75 23.07 -22.70
C LYS A 527 -3.70 21.84 -23.59
N ILE A 528 -4.48 20.80 -23.29
CA ILE A 528 -4.53 19.58 -24.12
C ILE A 528 -5.01 19.93 -25.52
N ALA A 529 -6.07 20.72 -25.66
CA ALA A 529 -6.57 21.14 -26.97
C ALA A 529 -5.50 21.89 -27.80
N ALA A 530 -4.71 22.76 -27.16
CA ALA A 530 -3.58 23.44 -27.81
C ALA A 530 -2.50 22.44 -28.28
N PHE A 531 -2.16 21.45 -27.45
CA PHE A 531 -1.18 20.41 -27.79
C PHE A 531 -1.65 19.42 -28.85
N CYS A 532 -2.97 19.18 -28.94
CA CYS A 532 -3.59 18.44 -30.04
C CYS A 532 -3.45 19.18 -31.37
N ARG A 533 -3.58 20.52 -31.35
CA ARG A 533 -3.48 21.37 -32.54
C ARG A 533 -2.03 21.58 -32.97
N ASP A 534 -1.10 21.74 -32.03
CA ASP A 534 0.31 21.95 -32.31
C ASP A 534 1.21 20.83 -31.77
N ASN A 535 1.65 19.98 -32.70
CA ASN A 535 2.55 18.86 -32.41
C ASN A 535 3.99 19.26 -32.06
N SER A 536 4.34 20.54 -32.17
CA SER A 536 5.66 21.05 -31.78
C SER A 536 5.76 21.39 -30.28
N LEU A 537 4.63 21.63 -29.59
CA LEU A 537 4.62 21.97 -28.18
C LEU A 537 5.13 20.82 -27.29
N ARG A 538 5.89 21.16 -26.25
CA ARG A 538 6.45 20.22 -25.28
C ARG A 538 6.42 20.83 -23.88
N GLU A 539 6.32 19.96 -22.88
CA GLU A 539 6.43 20.34 -21.48
C GLU A 539 7.85 20.05 -20.97
N ASP A 540 8.71 21.08 -20.98
CA ASP A 540 10.13 20.93 -20.68
C ASP A 540 10.41 20.63 -19.19
N ARG A 541 9.43 20.89 -18.31
CA ARG A 541 9.56 20.70 -16.85
C ARG A 541 9.43 19.23 -16.40
N GLN A 542 9.03 18.31 -17.28
CA GLN A 542 8.71 16.92 -16.89
C GLN A 542 9.83 16.18 -16.15
N ALA A 543 11.09 16.33 -16.60
CA ALA A 543 12.22 15.64 -15.97
C ALA A 543 12.50 16.19 -14.55
N ASP A 544 12.42 17.51 -14.38
CA ASP A 544 12.58 18.15 -13.09
C ASP A 544 11.43 17.85 -12.14
N MET A 545 10.18 17.88 -12.61
CA MET A 545 9.01 17.53 -11.81
C MET A 545 9.11 16.09 -11.30
N ARG A 546 9.50 15.13 -12.16
CA ARG A 546 9.75 13.75 -11.72
C ARG A 546 10.76 13.69 -10.58
N ARG A 547 11.95 14.28 -10.77
CA ARG A 547 13.04 14.24 -9.79
C ARG A 547 12.66 14.91 -8.47
N LEU A 548 12.02 16.09 -8.54
CA LEU A 548 11.62 16.86 -7.36
C LEU A 548 10.50 16.17 -6.58
N CYS A 549 9.48 15.65 -7.26
CA CYS A 549 8.38 14.92 -6.62
C CYS A 549 8.85 13.62 -5.98
N LEU A 550 9.60 12.77 -6.69
CA LEU A 550 10.11 11.52 -6.12
C LEU A 550 11.01 11.76 -4.90
N LYS A 551 11.82 12.83 -4.94
CA LYS A 551 12.62 13.25 -3.78
C LYS A 551 11.73 13.73 -2.63
N ALA A 552 10.71 14.53 -2.89
CA ALA A 552 9.80 15.05 -1.87
C ALA A 552 8.97 13.95 -1.19
N TRP A 553 8.66 12.87 -1.91
CA TRP A 553 7.85 11.75 -1.43
C TRP A 553 8.68 10.57 -0.89
N ASP A 554 10.00 10.72 -0.76
CA ASP A 554 10.93 9.66 -0.36
C ASP A 554 10.77 8.38 -1.21
N ILE A 555 10.68 8.52 -2.54
CA ILE A 555 10.57 7.41 -3.50
C ILE A 555 11.87 7.33 -4.33
N PRO A 556 12.49 6.14 -4.47
CA PRO A 556 13.70 6.00 -5.28
C PRO A 556 13.40 6.16 -6.78
N ASP A 557 14.19 6.97 -7.47
CA ASP A 557 14.10 7.16 -8.91
C ASP A 557 14.86 6.05 -9.66
N ARG A 558 14.22 4.89 -9.77
CA ARG A 558 14.73 3.72 -10.48
C ARG A 558 13.58 2.99 -11.18
N PRO A 559 13.85 2.17 -12.21
CA PRO A 559 12.81 1.40 -12.86
C PRO A 559 12.22 0.35 -11.90
N ARG A 560 10.93 0.02 -12.09
CA ARG A 560 10.28 -1.14 -11.49
C ARG A 560 11.04 -2.42 -11.89
N ALA A 561 11.39 -3.24 -10.90
CA ALA A 561 12.08 -4.51 -11.13
C ALA A 561 11.64 -5.56 -10.10
N SER A 562 11.44 -6.80 -10.55
CA SER A 562 11.23 -7.92 -9.63
C SER A 562 12.56 -8.31 -8.96
N ASP A 563 12.60 -8.46 -7.64
CA ASP A 563 13.78 -9.02 -6.98
C ASP A 563 13.89 -10.53 -7.30
N ARG A 564 14.97 -10.91 -7.98
CA ARG A 564 15.30 -12.30 -8.36
C ARG A 564 16.59 -12.78 -7.69
N SER A 565 17.02 -12.10 -6.63
CA SER A 565 18.23 -12.44 -5.90
C SER A 565 18.17 -13.90 -5.42
N PRO A 566 19.21 -14.72 -5.69
CA PRO A 566 19.26 -16.09 -5.20
C PRO A 566 19.40 -16.13 -3.67
N PRO A 567 19.06 -17.27 -3.02
CA PRO A 567 19.14 -17.44 -1.57
C PRO A 567 20.47 -16.97 -0.95
N ASP A 568 21.60 -17.29 -1.60
CA ASP A 568 22.94 -16.92 -1.10
C ASP A 568 23.21 -15.41 -1.14
N GLU A 569 22.63 -14.68 -2.10
CA GLU A 569 22.76 -13.23 -2.15
C GLU A 569 21.90 -12.57 -1.07
N VAL A 570 20.67 -13.03 -0.89
CA VAL A 570 19.78 -12.54 0.17
C VAL A 570 20.40 -12.81 1.54
N MET A 571 20.95 -14.02 1.73
CA MET A 571 21.68 -14.38 2.94
C MET A 571 22.87 -13.45 3.19
N ARG A 572 23.64 -13.08 2.15
CA ARG A 572 24.74 -12.10 2.27
C ARG A 572 24.30 -10.72 2.72
N ARG A 573 23.11 -10.28 2.31
CA ARG A 573 22.54 -8.99 2.72
C ARG A 573 22.10 -9.00 4.19
N ILE A 574 21.61 -10.14 4.69
CA ILE A 574 21.13 -10.29 6.08
C ILE A 574 22.27 -10.57 7.07
N LEU A 575 23.17 -11.50 6.70
CA LEU A 575 24.25 -12.01 7.53
C LEU A 575 25.61 -11.54 6.98
N THR A 576 26.04 -10.35 7.43
CA THR A 576 27.33 -9.76 7.04
C THR A 576 28.53 -10.43 7.73
N HIS A 577 28.41 -10.79 9.02
CA HIS A 577 29.56 -11.22 9.84
C HIS A 577 29.38 -12.54 10.63
N GLU A 578 28.21 -13.21 10.57
CA GLU A 578 27.90 -14.35 11.46
C GLU A 578 27.44 -15.64 10.75
N ARG A 579 28.00 -15.97 9.58
CA ARG A 579 27.55 -17.15 8.81
C ARG A 579 27.76 -18.50 9.52
N GLU A 580 28.69 -18.54 10.47
CA GLU A 580 28.96 -19.72 11.30
C GLU A 580 27.71 -20.21 12.05
N VAL A 581 26.73 -19.34 12.32
CA VAL A 581 25.51 -19.72 13.03
C VAL A 581 24.73 -20.83 12.30
N LEU A 582 24.79 -20.87 10.97
CA LEU A 582 24.07 -21.85 10.15
C LEU A 582 24.71 -23.24 10.19
N THR A 583 25.97 -23.36 10.62
CA THR A 583 26.67 -24.65 10.73
C THR A 583 26.55 -25.25 12.12
N LEU A 584 26.07 -24.49 13.10
CA LEU A 584 25.83 -24.96 14.45
C LEU A 584 24.72 -26.01 14.46
N LYS A 585 24.93 -27.07 15.24
CA LYS A 585 23.93 -28.12 15.47
C LYS A 585 23.52 -28.15 16.94
N PRO A 586 22.23 -28.39 17.22
CA PRO A 586 21.77 -28.70 18.57
C PRO A 586 22.59 -29.83 19.21
N ASN A 587 23.05 -29.63 20.43
CA ASN A 587 23.69 -30.69 21.19
C ASN A 587 22.61 -31.61 21.77
N ARG A 588 22.75 -32.94 21.62
CA ARG A 588 21.80 -33.89 22.22
C ARG A 588 21.97 -33.91 23.75
N LEU A 589 20.87 -33.76 24.48
CA LEU A 589 20.85 -33.95 25.93
C LEU A 589 20.66 -35.44 26.23
N GLY A 590 21.69 -36.07 26.81
CA GLY A 590 21.65 -37.46 27.30
C GLY A 590 21.94 -37.54 28.80
N PRO A 591 22.10 -38.76 29.36
CA PRO A 591 22.51 -38.96 30.74
C PRO A 591 23.87 -38.30 30.98
N CYS A 592 23.89 -37.28 31.82
CA CYS A 592 25.10 -36.53 32.15
C CYS A 592 24.97 -35.89 33.53
N ASP A 593 26.07 -35.32 34.02
CA ASP A 593 26.07 -34.50 35.23
C ASP A 593 25.35 -33.16 34.96
N LEU A 594 24.04 -33.14 35.22
CA LEU A 594 23.17 -31.99 35.00
C LEU A 594 23.67 -30.72 35.70
N SER A 595 24.39 -30.85 36.83
CA SER A 595 24.93 -29.71 37.58
C SER A 595 26.07 -28.99 36.85
N LYS A 596 26.84 -29.71 36.02
CA LYS A 596 27.89 -29.13 35.18
C LYS A 596 27.32 -28.42 33.96
N LEU A 597 26.23 -28.95 33.43
CA LEU A 597 25.58 -28.44 32.23
C LEU A 597 24.72 -27.20 32.55
N PHE A 598 23.83 -27.34 33.53
CA PHE A 598 22.90 -26.30 33.97
C PHE A 598 23.45 -25.59 35.22
N LYS A 599 24.53 -24.81 35.04
CA LYS A 599 25.16 -24.06 36.14
C LYS A 599 24.21 -23.08 36.84
N SER A 600 23.27 -22.53 36.09
CA SER A 600 22.09 -21.86 36.62
C SER A 600 20.88 -22.25 35.79
N VAL A 601 19.80 -22.65 36.44
CA VAL A 601 18.53 -22.98 35.78
C VAL A 601 17.77 -21.75 35.29
N TYR A 602 18.07 -20.55 35.83
CA TYR A 602 17.43 -19.29 35.44
C TYR A 602 17.86 -18.78 34.07
N ASP A 603 18.97 -19.29 33.54
CA ASP A 603 19.49 -18.91 32.22
C ASP A 603 18.69 -19.54 31.07
N TRP A 604 17.92 -20.57 31.37
CA TRP A 604 17.36 -21.47 30.37
C TRP A 604 15.87 -21.26 30.16
N GLN A 605 15.51 -21.15 28.90
CA GLN A 605 14.15 -21.24 28.42
C GLN A 605 13.95 -22.58 27.72
N THR A 606 12.72 -23.07 27.69
CA THR A 606 12.36 -24.35 27.11
C THR A 606 11.23 -24.21 26.11
N VAL A 607 11.31 -25.02 25.05
CA VAL A 607 10.32 -25.07 23.98
C VAL A 607 10.02 -26.53 23.67
N THR A 608 8.74 -26.90 23.64
CA THR A 608 8.36 -28.26 23.28
C THR A 608 8.33 -28.45 21.77
N LEU A 609 9.03 -29.48 21.30
CA LEU A 609 9.22 -29.77 19.88
C LEU A 609 8.16 -30.73 19.36
N GLY A 610 7.72 -30.54 18.11
CA GLY A 610 6.74 -31.39 17.42
C GLY A 610 7.36 -32.31 16.36
N SER A 611 8.65 -32.12 16.08
CA SER A 611 9.47 -32.80 15.10
C SER A 611 10.91 -32.90 15.63
N ASN A 612 11.65 -33.89 15.13
CA ASN A 612 13.09 -34.02 15.40
C ASN A 612 13.93 -33.27 14.35
N GLU A 613 13.30 -32.73 13.31
CA GLU A 613 13.96 -32.03 12.21
C GLU A 613 13.90 -30.52 12.43
N LEU A 614 14.90 -30.00 13.14
CA LEU A 614 15.11 -28.56 13.31
C LEU A 614 15.97 -28.02 12.16
N ASN A 615 15.63 -26.84 11.63
CA ASN A 615 16.38 -26.24 10.54
C ASN A 615 16.26 -24.71 10.48
N PHE A 616 17.14 -24.09 9.69
CA PHE A 616 16.99 -22.72 9.24
C PHE A 616 16.13 -22.66 7.99
N TYR A 617 15.21 -21.70 7.96
CA TYR A 617 14.34 -21.41 6.84
C TYR A 617 14.51 -19.97 6.38
N LEU A 618 14.73 -19.79 5.07
CA LEU A 618 14.85 -18.49 4.41
C LEU A 618 13.65 -18.25 3.50
N GLY A 619 12.95 -17.14 3.73
CA GLY A 619 11.85 -16.66 2.88
C GLY A 619 12.35 -15.70 1.81
N LEU A 620 11.99 -15.95 0.55
CA LEU A 620 12.24 -15.06 -0.59
C LEU A 620 10.94 -14.44 -1.16
N GLY A 621 9.91 -14.31 -0.33
CA GLY A 621 8.58 -13.86 -0.72
C GLY A 621 7.71 -14.98 -1.29
N ARG A 622 6.40 -14.83 -1.15
CA ARG A 622 5.39 -15.81 -1.57
C ARG A 622 5.69 -17.18 -0.95
N ASN A 623 5.38 -18.26 -1.66
CA ASN A 623 5.70 -19.64 -1.26
C ASN A 623 7.15 -20.07 -1.56
N LYS A 624 8.11 -19.14 -1.64
CA LYS A 624 9.53 -19.45 -1.89
C LYS A 624 10.28 -19.56 -0.57
N VAL A 625 10.13 -20.72 0.09
CA VAL A 625 10.85 -21.06 1.32
C VAL A 625 11.98 -22.04 1.02
N TYR A 626 13.16 -21.74 1.54
CA TYR A 626 14.37 -22.54 1.40
C TYR A 626 14.83 -23.06 2.74
N ARG A 627 15.25 -24.33 2.77
CA ARG A 627 15.85 -24.99 3.92
C ARG A 627 17.37 -24.98 3.78
N TRP A 628 18.08 -24.77 4.89
CA TRP A 628 19.54 -24.87 4.91
C TRP A 628 20.01 -26.33 4.89
N ASN A 629 20.98 -26.65 4.02
CA ASN A 629 21.70 -27.91 4.04
C ASN A 629 23.10 -27.71 4.63
N PRO A 630 23.35 -28.15 5.88
CA PRO A 630 24.65 -27.94 6.52
C PRO A 630 25.77 -28.79 5.93
N LYS A 631 25.47 -29.87 5.18
CA LYS A 631 26.50 -30.72 4.56
C LYS A 631 27.11 -30.07 3.33
N SER A 632 26.26 -29.48 2.48
CA SER A 632 26.68 -28.81 1.25
C SER A 632 26.86 -27.30 1.42
N CYS A 633 26.54 -26.75 2.61
CA CYS A 633 26.51 -25.31 2.87
C CYS A 633 25.69 -24.54 1.82
N SER A 634 24.51 -25.07 1.48
CA SER A 634 23.68 -24.54 0.42
C SER A 634 22.20 -24.50 0.81
N TRP A 635 21.43 -23.67 0.13
CA TRP A 635 19.98 -23.59 0.28
C TRP A 635 19.26 -24.52 -0.69
N THR A 636 18.28 -25.27 -0.18
CA THR A 636 17.42 -26.13 -1.01
C THR A 636 15.98 -25.68 -0.89
N ARG A 637 15.31 -25.46 -2.02
CA ARG A 637 13.87 -25.12 -2.02
C ARG A 637 13.07 -26.31 -1.50
N ASP A 638 12.18 -26.07 -0.55
CA ASP A 638 11.24 -27.09 -0.09
C ASP A 638 9.84 -26.80 -0.63
N SER A 639 9.42 -27.56 -1.65
CA SER A 639 8.11 -27.39 -2.27
C SER A 639 6.95 -27.88 -1.41
N MET A 640 7.20 -28.64 -0.33
CA MET A 640 6.17 -29.07 0.61
C MET A 640 5.79 -27.96 1.59
N ILE A 641 6.65 -26.95 1.75
CA ILE A 641 6.38 -25.78 2.59
C ILE A 641 5.73 -24.71 1.73
N THR A 642 4.42 -24.57 1.87
CA THR A 642 3.63 -23.52 1.21
C THR A 642 3.45 -22.27 2.07
N ALA A 643 4.20 -22.15 3.18
CA ALA A 643 4.22 -20.96 4.00
C ALA A 643 4.65 -19.73 3.19
N GLU A 644 3.98 -18.60 3.44
CA GLU A 644 4.29 -17.32 2.83
C GLU A 644 5.12 -16.47 3.81
N LEU A 645 6.39 -16.25 3.48
CA LEU A 645 7.29 -15.44 4.30
C LEU A 645 7.79 -14.25 3.47
N ASN A 646 7.73 -13.05 4.04
CA ASN A 646 8.29 -11.84 3.44
C ASN A 646 9.76 -12.09 3.05
N PRO A 647 10.21 -11.56 1.89
CA PRO A 647 11.58 -11.72 1.44
C PRO A 647 12.56 -11.16 2.48
N GLY A 648 13.69 -11.85 2.66
CA GLY A 648 14.70 -11.45 3.63
C GLY A 648 14.42 -11.91 5.07
N THR A 649 13.48 -12.84 5.26
CA THR A 649 13.16 -13.42 6.56
C THR A 649 13.94 -14.71 6.78
N LEU A 650 14.76 -14.77 7.84
CA LEU A 650 15.59 -15.92 8.20
C LEU A 650 15.29 -16.35 9.64
N ILE A 651 14.73 -17.54 9.77
CA ILE A 651 14.23 -18.09 11.05
C ILE A 651 14.77 -19.48 11.32
N TYR A 652 14.82 -19.86 12.59
CA TYR A 652 15.16 -21.20 13.05
C TYR A 652 13.92 -21.87 13.66
N GLY A 653 13.59 -23.07 13.22
CA GLY A 653 12.34 -23.71 13.61
C GLY A 653 12.17 -25.13 13.11
N GLU A 654 10.92 -25.57 13.05
CA GLU A 654 10.52 -26.91 12.63
C GLU A 654 9.20 -26.91 11.86
N VAL A 655 9.00 -27.91 11.01
CA VAL A 655 7.68 -28.19 10.41
C VAL A 655 6.95 -29.19 11.29
N VAL A 656 5.78 -28.81 11.79
CA VAL A 656 4.97 -29.59 12.74
C VAL A 656 3.68 -30.04 12.07
N LYS A 657 3.26 -31.27 12.36
CA LYS A 657 1.92 -31.78 12.00
C LYS A 657 0.93 -31.39 13.08
N GLU A 658 0.17 -30.32 12.84
CA GLU A 658 -0.95 -29.90 13.66
C GLU A 658 -2.17 -30.80 13.46
N LEU A 659 -2.90 -31.03 14.54
CA LEU A 659 -4.14 -31.77 14.63
C LEU A 659 -5.26 -30.81 15.06
N LYS A 660 -6.30 -30.67 14.25
CA LYS A 660 -7.48 -29.82 14.52
C LYS A 660 -8.77 -30.63 14.54
N GLY A 661 -9.70 -30.29 15.43
CA GLY A 661 -10.94 -31.04 15.64
C GLY A 661 -10.74 -32.34 16.43
N GLU A 662 -11.80 -33.14 16.54
CA GLU A 662 -11.82 -34.39 17.31
C GLU A 662 -12.51 -35.53 16.54
N GLY A 663 -12.13 -36.78 16.85
CA GLY A 663 -12.76 -37.99 16.31
C GLY A 663 -12.79 -38.04 14.78
N VAL A 664 -14.00 -38.05 14.20
CA VAL A 664 -14.19 -38.15 12.75
C VAL A 664 -13.82 -36.85 12.02
N ALA A 665 -13.94 -35.71 12.70
CA ALA A 665 -13.63 -34.36 12.19
C ALA A 665 -12.15 -33.96 12.39
N LEU A 666 -11.30 -34.89 12.86
CA LEU A 666 -9.87 -34.64 13.02
C LEU A 666 -9.20 -34.40 11.65
N THR A 667 -8.63 -33.22 11.48
CA THR A 667 -7.85 -32.82 10.31
C THR A 667 -6.37 -32.69 10.69
N LYS A 668 -5.48 -33.07 9.76
CA LYS A 668 -4.03 -32.94 9.91
C LYS A 668 -3.54 -31.88 8.95
N MET A 669 -2.75 -30.94 9.43
CA MET A 669 -2.14 -29.90 8.59
C MET A 669 -0.69 -29.66 8.99
N ASN A 670 0.15 -29.26 8.04
CA ASN A 670 1.52 -28.85 8.34
C ASN A 670 1.54 -27.36 8.72
N ALA A 671 2.37 -27.01 9.70
CA ALA A 671 2.62 -25.64 10.11
C ALA A 671 4.11 -25.41 10.34
N LEU A 672 4.57 -24.17 10.13
CA LEU A 672 5.95 -23.76 10.40
C LEU A 672 6.00 -23.16 11.80
N HIS A 673 6.67 -23.84 12.72
CA HIS A 673 6.83 -23.38 14.08
C HIS A 673 8.22 -22.77 14.28
N ILE A 674 8.26 -21.51 14.66
CA ILE A 674 9.46 -20.71 14.88
C ILE A 674 9.93 -20.86 16.33
N ILE A 675 11.21 -21.13 16.51
CA ILE A 675 11.89 -21.27 17.81
C ILE A 675 12.75 -20.03 18.11
N ASP A 676 13.40 -19.47 17.08
CA ASP A 676 14.20 -18.24 17.14
C ASP A 676 14.31 -17.60 15.73
N GLY A 677 14.87 -16.41 15.61
CA GLY A 677 14.96 -15.67 14.34
C GLY A 677 16.19 -14.77 14.24
N ILE A 678 16.76 -14.71 13.04
CA ILE A 678 17.91 -13.87 12.70
C ILE A 678 17.45 -12.59 12.03
N ALA A 679 16.46 -12.66 11.13
CA ALA A 679 15.93 -11.50 10.44
C ALA A 679 14.48 -11.66 10.01
N ILE A 680 13.78 -10.53 9.89
CA ILE A 680 12.40 -10.43 9.41
C ILE A 680 12.36 -9.31 8.37
N GLY A 681 11.99 -9.61 7.12
CA GLY A 681 11.89 -8.59 6.07
C GLY A 681 13.16 -7.75 5.87
N TYR A 682 14.34 -8.39 5.86
CA TYR A 682 15.68 -7.75 5.84
C TYR A 682 16.11 -7.00 7.11
N GLU A 683 15.24 -6.84 8.11
CA GLU A 683 15.63 -6.30 9.42
C GLU A 683 16.36 -7.38 10.22
N ASN A 684 17.63 -7.13 10.57
CA ASN A 684 18.39 -8.03 11.43
C ASN A 684 17.95 -7.87 12.90
N ILE A 685 17.52 -8.98 13.51
CA ILE A 685 17.10 -9.08 14.90
C ILE A 685 18.01 -9.97 15.75
N SER A 686 19.10 -10.51 15.18
CA SER A 686 19.90 -11.58 15.79
C SER A 686 20.59 -11.18 17.09
N ASN A 687 20.87 -9.88 17.26
CA ASN A 687 21.54 -9.30 18.41
C ASN A 687 20.58 -8.80 19.51
N LEU A 688 19.27 -8.80 19.27
CA LEU A 688 18.29 -8.43 20.30
C LEU A 688 18.23 -9.50 21.38
N ASP A 689 17.70 -9.17 22.55
CA ASP A 689 17.45 -10.12 23.62
C ASP A 689 16.48 -11.23 23.16
N TYR A 690 16.68 -12.48 23.60
CA TYR A 690 15.81 -13.60 23.18
C TYR A 690 14.32 -13.30 23.35
N SER A 691 13.92 -12.71 24.48
CA SER A 691 12.52 -12.31 24.71
C SER A 691 12.03 -11.24 23.75
N GLU A 692 12.89 -10.29 23.34
CA GLU A 692 12.53 -9.25 22.36
C GLU A 692 12.44 -9.83 20.95
N ARG A 693 13.35 -10.74 20.58
CA ARG A 693 13.26 -11.49 19.31
C ARG A 693 11.96 -12.26 19.22
N MET A 694 11.60 -12.99 20.27
CA MET A 694 10.36 -13.76 20.30
C MET A 694 9.12 -12.86 20.22
N LYS A 695 9.10 -11.69 20.86
CA LYS A 695 8.02 -10.70 20.72
C LYS A 695 7.89 -10.19 19.27
N LYS A 696 9.01 -9.85 18.62
CA LYS A 696 9.01 -9.43 17.20
C LYS A 696 8.52 -10.56 16.27
N LEU A 697 8.95 -11.80 16.51
CA LEU A 697 8.51 -12.96 15.74
C LEU A 697 7.02 -13.25 15.96
N GLN A 698 6.51 -13.07 17.18
CA GLN A 698 5.07 -13.16 17.46
C GLN A 698 4.28 -12.11 16.69
N LEU A 699 4.77 -10.85 16.70
CA LEU A 699 4.16 -9.75 15.95
C LEU A 699 4.16 -10.03 14.45
N TYR A 700 5.25 -10.59 13.92
CA TYR A 700 5.36 -10.99 12.52
C TYR A 700 4.40 -12.15 12.16
N CYS A 701 4.32 -13.20 12.99
CA CYS A 701 3.34 -14.27 12.79
C CYS A 701 1.90 -13.74 12.79
N ARG A 702 1.61 -12.74 13.63
CA ARG A 702 0.31 -12.07 13.67
C ARG A 702 0.03 -11.30 12.37
N ALA A 703 1.03 -10.65 11.77
CA ALA A 703 0.88 -9.96 10.50
C ALA A 703 0.57 -10.93 9.33
N LEU A 704 1.13 -12.15 9.39
CA LEU A 704 0.90 -13.21 8.41
C LEU A 704 -0.44 -13.96 8.61
N GLU A 705 -1.03 -13.89 9.81
CA GLU A 705 -2.21 -14.68 10.16
C GLU A 705 -3.40 -14.32 9.26
N ARG A 706 -4.03 -15.36 8.67
CA ARG A 706 -5.23 -15.21 7.83
C ARG A 706 -6.48 -15.31 8.70
N VAL A 707 -7.29 -14.26 8.75
CA VAL A 707 -8.45 -14.16 9.66
C VAL A 707 -9.57 -15.15 9.28
N GLN A 708 -9.69 -15.47 8.00
CA GLN A 708 -10.64 -16.44 7.47
C GLN A 708 -10.34 -17.88 7.94
N GLY A 709 -9.10 -18.17 8.33
CA GLY A 709 -8.68 -19.51 8.73
C GLY A 709 -8.21 -20.39 7.58
N ASP A 710 -8.14 -19.86 6.36
CA ASP A 710 -7.83 -20.60 5.13
C ASP A 710 -6.33 -20.78 4.88
N SER A 711 -5.49 -20.42 5.86
CA SER A 711 -4.04 -20.59 5.75
C SER A 711 -3.69 -22.07 5.58
N GLN A 712 -3.27 -22.45 4.37
CA GLN A 712 -2.85 -23.82 4.05
C GLN A 712 -1.62 -24.26 4.85
N PHE A 713 -0.80 -23.31 5.32
CA PHE A 713 0.43 -23.58 6.07
C PHE A 713 0.70 -22.49 7.12
N PRO A 714 0.07 -22.58 8.31
CA PRO A 714 0.21 -21.57 9.37
C PRO A 714 1.67 -21.37 9.78
N VAL A 715 2.05 -20.13 10.09
CA VAL A 715 3.35 -19.78 10.65
C VAL A 715 3.11 -19.29 12.08
N ARG A 716 3.77 -19.91 13.06
CA ARG A 716 3.55 -19.64 14.48
C ARG A 716 4.86 -19.63 15.24
N THR A 717 4.97 -18.82 16.27
CA THR A 717 6.04 -18.97 17.26
C THR A 717 5.70 -20.07 18.26
N LYS A 718 6.71 -20.81 18.71
CA LYS A 718 6.54 -21.74 19.83
C LYS A 718 6.31 -21.00 21.15
N PRO A 719 5.41 -21.50 22.02
CA PRO A 719 5.35 -21.06 23.40
C PRO A 719 6.69 -21.32 24.10
N VAL A 720 7.18 -20.30 24.80
CA VAL A 720 8.42 -20.35 25.57
C VAL A 720 8.05 -20.53 27.05
N THR A 721 8.67 -21.52 27.70
CA THR A 721 8.45 -21.82 29.12
C THR A 721 9.77 -21.73 29.86
N GLU A 722 9.81 -21.04 31.01
CA GLU A 722 11.01 -21.01 31.85
C GLU A 722 11.39 -22.43 32.28
N PHE A 723 12.69 -22.76 32.34
CA PHE A 723 13.14 -24.12 32.67
C PHE A 723 12.64 -24.60 34.05
N LEU A 724 12.49 -23.70 35.02
CA LEU A 724 11.90 -24.01 36.33
C LEU A 724 10.44 -24.49 36.25
N ALA A 725 9.71 -24.06 35.22
CA ALA A 725 8.32 -24.41 34.99
C ALA A 725 8.15 -25.63 34.06
N LEU A 726 9.24 -26.36 33.76
CA LEU A 726 9.23 -27.50 32.84
C LEU A 726 8.19 -28.57 33.19
N ASN A 727 7.93 -28.79 34.48
CA ASN A 727 6.91 -29.75 34.93
C ASN A 727 5.52 -29.45 34.35
N ASN A 728 5.20 -28.17 34.11
CA ASN A 728 3.92 -27.76 33.55
C ASN A 728 3.71 -28.31 32.14
N VAL A 729 4.78 -28.51 31.36
CA VAL A 729 4.71 -29.14 30.03
C VAL A 729 4.21 -30.57 30.16
N PHE A 730 4.71 -31.34 31.12
CA PHE A 730 4.30 -32.73 31.31
C PHE A 730 2.88 -32.85 31.86
N VAL A 731 2.49 -31.95 32.75
CA VAL A 731 1.12 -31.89 33.29
C VAL A 731 0.11 -31.49 32.20
N SER A 732 0.53 -30.70 31.21
CA SER A 732 -0.31 -30.28 30.08
C SER A 732 -0.54 -31.34 29.00
N LEU A 733 0.10 -32.51 29.11
CA LEU A 733 -0.07 -33.59 28.13
C LEU A 733 -1.46 -34.21 28.25
N THR A 734 -2.16 -34.29 27.13
CA THR A 734 -3.46 -34.96 27.03
C THR A 734 -3.38 -36.16 26.08
N VAL A 735 -4.29 -37.11 26.25
CA VAL A 735 -4.39 -38.28 25.37
C VAL A 735 -5.50 -38.04 24.36
N ARG A 736 -5.17 -38.10 23.07
CA ARG A 736 -6.16 -38.10 21.99
C ARG A 736 -6.26 -39.46 21.32
N CYS A 737 -7.49 -39.91 21.10
CA CYS A 737 -7.78 -41.13 20.33
C CYS A 737 -8.03 -40.77 18.86
N SER A 738 -7.27 -41.37 17.96
CA SER A 738 -7.49 -41.23 16.52
C SER A 738 -8.64 -42.11 16.01
N LYS A 739 -9.01 -41.96 14.73
CA LYS A 739 -9.97 -42.84 14.02
C LYS A 739 -9.64 -44.35 14.14
N GLN A 740 -8.38 -44.69 14.41
CA GLN A 740 -7.89 -46.07 14.55
C GLN A 740 -7.79 -46.53 16.02
N MET A 741 -8.39 -45.80 16.97
CA MET A 741 -8.38 -46.12 18.42
C MET A 741 -6.98 -46.21 19.06
N GLN A 742 -5.93 -45.71 18.40
CA GLN A 742 -4.60 -45.61 19.04
C GLN A 742 -4.52 -44.34 19.90
N PRO A 743 -4.29 -44.46 21.22
CA PRO A 743 -4.07 -43.31 22.10
C PRO A 743 -2.73 -42.66 21.77
N THR A 744 -2.73 -41.35 21.53
CA THR A 744 -1.53 -40.57 21.28
C THR A 744 -1.46 -39.41 22.26
N LEU A 745 -0.32 -39.26 22.95
CA LEU A 745 -0.06 -38.08 23.77
C LEU A 745 0.11 -36.85 22.87
N VAL A 746 -0.57 -35.77 23.21
CA VAL A 746 -0.53 -34.50 22.50
C VAL A 746 -0.39 -33.35 23.48
N ILE A 747 0.10 -32.22 22.98
CA ILE A 747 -0.02 -30.93 23.64
C ILE A 747 -1.17 -30.20 22.96
N GLU A 748 -2.12 -29.73 23.76
CA GLU A 748 -3.27 -28.94 23.31
C GLU A 748 -2.98 -27.45 23.50
N ASN A 749 -3.22 -26.69 22.42
CA ASN A 749 -3.32 -25.23 22.44
C ASN A 749 -4.76 -24.88 22.02
N GLU A 750 -5.17 -23.63 22.23
CA GLU A 750 -6.54 -23.18 21.96
C GLU A 750 -7.03 -23.47 20.54
N GLN A 751 -6.13 -23.44 19.54
CA GLN A 751 -6.49 -23.60 18.12
C GLN A 751 -6.05 -24.93 17.49
N TYR A 752 -5.11 -25.66 18.11
CA TYR A 752 -4.49 -26.84 17.51
C TYR A 752 -3.81 -27.70 18.57
N SER A 753 -3.55 -28.96 18.23
CA SER A 753 -2.74 -29.87 19.04
C SER A 753 -1.63 -30.52 18.21
N PHE A 754 -0.56 -30.98 18.85
CA PHE A 754 0.49 -31.73 18.15
C PHE A 754 1.13 -32.76 19.09
N GLN A 755 1.70 -33.80 18.49
CA GLN A 755 2.42 -34.82 19.24
C GLN A 755 3.82 -34.30 19.62
N PRO A 756 4.19 -34.26 20.91
CA PRO A 756 5.52 -33.83 21.30
C PRO A 756 6.58 -34.88 20.91
N LYS A 757 7.74 -34.42 20.45
CA LYS A 757 8.88 -35.24 20.04
C LYS A 757 10.17 -34.96 20.83
N GLY A 758 10.18 -33.88 21.61
CA GLY A 758 11.33 -33.51 22.41
C GLY A 758 11.14 -32.16 23.10
N ILE A 759 12.15 -31.73 23.83
CA ILE A 759 12.24 -30.40 24.43
C ILE A 759 13.58 -29.77 24.03
N ALA A 760 13.51 -28.54 23.52
CA ALA A 760 14.66 -27.70 23.31
C ALA A 760 14.94 -26.87 24.56
N PHE A 761 16.21 -26.79 24.98
CA PHE A 761 16.68 -25.89 26.02
C PHE A 761 17.56 -24.82 25.38
N ILE A 762 17.20 -23.56 25.61
CA ILE A 762 17.81 -22.40 25.01
C ILE A 762 18.41 -21.56 26.13
N ASN A 763 19.73 -21.42 26.14
CA ASN A 763 20.40 -20.53 27.08
C ASN A 763 20.28 -19.08 26.58
N THR A 764 19.59 -18.26 27.35
CA THR A 764 19.27 -16.87 27.02
C THR A 764 20.21 -15.86 27.67
N THR A 765 21.19 -16.32 28.45
CA THR A 765 22.11 -15.45 29.21
C THR A 765 23.48 -15.42 28.56
N LYS A 766 24.00 -14.23 28.25
CA LYS A 766 25.28 -14.00 27.59
C LYS A 766 26.46 -14.44 28.45
N GLU A 767 27.44 -15.11 27.85
CA GLU A 767 28.68 -15.43 28.54
C GLU A 767 29.51 -14.17 28.88
N PRO A 768 30.22 -14.13 30.01
CA PRO A 768 30.40 -15.18 31.03
C PRO A 768 29.41 -15.06 32.21
N TRP A 769 28.22 -14.47 32.01
CA TRP A 769 27.26 -14.23 33.08
C TRP A 769 26.39 -15.46 33.38
N LEU A 770 25.95 -15.56 34.63
CA LEU A 770 24.90 -16.48 35.08
C LEU A 770 23.83 -15.70 35.81
N THR A 771 22.57 -16.02 35.56
CA THR A 771 21.39 -15.41 36.18
C THR A 771 21.05 -16.12 37.48
N TYR A 772 20.69 -15.36 38.50
CA TYR A 772 20.22 -15.89 39.77
C TYR A 772 19.12 -14.99 40.34
N ILE A 773 18.33 -15.50 41.29
CA ILE A 773 17.35 -14.70 42.04
C ILE A 773 17.84 -14.46 43.47
N SER A 774 17.88 -13.20 43.88
CA SER A 774 18.26 -12.82 45.24
C SER A 774 17.16 -13.21 46.22
N LYS A 775 17.51 -13.91 47.31
CA LYS A 775 16.53 -14.30 48.35
C LYS A 775 15.99 -13.11 49.13
N SER A 776 16.81 -12.08 49.35
CA SER A 776 16.43 -10.92 50.15
C SER A 776 15.54 -9.95 49.39
N THR A 777 15.75 -9.83 48.08
CA THR A 777 15.02 -8.86 47.24
C THR A 777 14.00 -9.51 46.30
N GLY A 778 14.11 -10.80 46.01
CA GLY A 778 13.33 -11.48 44.96
C GLY A 778 13.72 -11.08 43.53
N HIS A 779 14.71 -10.21 43.34
CA HIS A 779 15.09 -9.69 42.02
C HIS A 779 16.16 -10.55 41.34
N LYS A 780 16.12 -10.59 40.00
CA LYS A 780 17.17 -11.21 39.17
C LYS A 780 18.47 -10.40 39.27
N TYR A 781 19.59 -11.09 39.47
CA TYR A 781 20.95 -10.55 39.43
C TYR A 781 21.87 -11.49 38.65
N PHE A 782 23.02 -11.00 38.21
CA PHE A 782 23.94 -11.75 37.36
C PHE A 782 25.32 -11.86 38.00
N VAL A 783 25.92 -13.04 37.92
CA VAL A 783 27.27 -13.31 38.42
C VAL A 783 28.20 -13.56 37.25
N ASN A 784 29.28 -12.79 37.16
CA ASN A 784 30.31 -13.00 36.17
C ASN A 784 31.18 -14.19 36.57
N GLN A 785 31.17 -15.28 35.80
CA GLN A 785 31.95 -16.48 36.14
C GLN A 785 33.46 -16.26 36.15
N LYS A 786 33.98 -15.30 35.36
CA LYS A 786 35.42 -15.04 35.26
C LYS A 786 35.94 -14.20 36.42
N THR A 787 35.13 -13.27 36.92
CA THR A 787 35.56 -12.31 37.96
C THR A 787 34.92 -12.54 39.33
N GLY A 788 33.85 -13.33 39.39
CA GLY A 788 33.06 -13.58 40.60
C GLY A 788 32.19 -12.39 41.03
N LYS A 789 32.17 -11.29 40.28
CA LYS A 789 31.37 -10.10 40.62
C LYS A 789 29.89 -10.31 40.30
N SER A 790 29.03 -9.88 41.23
CA SER A 790 27.58 -9.87 41.10
C SER A 790 27.09 -8.47 40.75
N GLU A 791 26.23 -8.33 39.75
CA GLU A 791 25.63 -7.05 39.35
C GLU A 791 24.16 -7.22 38.98
N TYR A 792 23.41 -6.11 39.06
CA TYR A 792 22.03 -6.05 38.55
C TYR A 792 22.03 -5.72 37.05
N PRO A 793 21.02 -6.17 36.28
CA PRO A 793 21.02 -6.04 34.82
C PRO A 793 21.25 -4.62 34.29
N ASN A 794 20.70 -3.61 34.98
CA ASN A 794 20.86 -2.19 34.61
C ASN A 794 22.29 -1.64 34.78
N ARG A 795 23.20 -2.40 35.41
CA ARG A 795 24.59 -2.00 35.66
C ARG A 795 25.59 -2.75 34.79
N ILE A 796 25.14 -3.66 33.92
CA ILE A 796 26.02 -4.50 33.10
C ILE A 796 26.15 -3.90 31.69
N PRO A 797 27.34 -3.39 31.31
CA PRO A 797 27.56 -2.83 29.98
C PRO A 797 27.38 -3.88 28.89
N GLY A 798 26.62 -3.55 27.84
CA GLY A 798 26.37 -4.44 26.70
C GLY A 798 25.33 -5.53 26.95
N GLY A 799 24.57 -5.44 28.06
CA GLY A 799 23.46 -6.33 28.38
C GLY A 799 23.88 -7.73 28.83
N THR A 800 22.91 -8.49 29.30
CA THR A 800 23.10 -9.85 29.83
C THR A 800 22.45 -10.92 28.97
N SER A 801 21.77 -10.55 27.89
CA SER A 801 21.00 -11.46 27.06
C SER A 801 21.82 -11.95 25.87
N ALA A 802 21.64 -13.22 25.54
CA ALA A 802 22.34 -13.89 24.45
C ALA A 802 21.70 -13.56 23.09
N GLY A 803 22.53 -13.27 22.09
CA GLY A 803 22.14 -13.22 20.68
C GLY A 803 21.84 -14.62 20.14
N VAL A 804 21.41 -14.70 18.87
CA VAL A 804 21.11 -15.99 18.23
C VAL A 804 22.34 -16.90 18.20
N LYS A 805 23.53 -16.36 17.93
CA LYS A 805 24.76 -17.14 17.89
C LYS A 805 25.03 -17.84 19.23
N GLU A 806 25.02 -17.10 20.33
CA GLU A 806 25.28 -17.67 21.66
C GLU A 806 24.15 -18.58 22.16
N CYS A 807 22.90 -18.31 21.76
CA CYS A 807 21.78 -19.22 22.01
C CYS A 807 21.99 -20.56 21.28
N MET A 808 22.35 -20.51 19.99
CA MET A 808 22.55 -21.70 19.16
C MET A 808 23.76 -22.53 19.59
N GLN A 809 24.85 -21.89 20.01
CA GLN A 809 26.05 -22.59 20.50
C GLN A 809 25.76 -23.44 21.75
N ARG A 810 24.82 -22.99 22.60
CA ARG A 810 24.44 -23.66 23.84
C ARG A 810 23.04 -24.28 23.76
N PHE A 811 22.51 -24.48 22.55
CA PHE A 811 21.22 -25.10 22.34
C PHE A 811 21.30 -26.60 22.66
N LEU A 812 20.40 -27.08 23.52
CA LEU A 812 20.30 -28.50 23.84
C LEU A 812 18.98 -29.06 23.32
N HIS A 813 19.02 -30.24 22.72
CA HIS A 813 17.86 -30.97 22.25
C HIS A 813 17.71 -32.27 23.04
N TRP A 814 16.65 -32.38 23.82
CA TRP A 814 16.27 -33.60 24.53
C TRP A 814 15.16 -34.30 23.76
N GLN A 815 15.52 -35.32 23.00
CA GLN A 815 14.61 -36.07 22.16
C GLN A 815 13.80 -37.06 23.01
N PHE A 816 12.50 -37.18 22.70
CA PHE A 816 11.63 -38.16 23.33
C PHE A 816 11.81 -39.51 22.65
N GLU A 817 12.44 -40.42 23.39
CA GLU A 817 12.75 -41.80 23.01
C GLU A 817 12.18 -42.74 24.09
N GLU A 818 12.18 -44.05 23.81
CA GLU A 818 11.75 -45.06 24.80
C GLU A 818 12.63 -44.98 26.06
N GLY A 819 12.00 -45.03 27.23
CA GLY A 819 12.65 -44.94 28.53
C GLY A 819 12.76 -43.53 29.11
N ILE A 820 12.09 -42.54 28.49
CA ILE A 820 12.05 -41.17 28.99
C ILE A 820 11.04 -40.96 30.13
N GLY A 821 10.07 -41.88 30.29
CA GLY A 821 9.12 -41.88 31.40
C GLY A 821 7.80 -41.15 31.14
N LEU A 822 7.46 -40.79 29.89
CA LEU A 822 6.21 -40.08 29.57
C LEU A 822 4.97 -40.97 29.65
N GLN A 823 5.09 -42.26 29.32
CA GLN A 823 4.00 -43.24 29.35
C GLN A 823 4.17 -44.28 30.47
N HIS A 824 4.78 -43.90 31.59
CA HIS A 824 5.14 -44.81 32.70
C HIS A 824 6.12 -45.93 32.31
N GLU A 825 6.97 -45.66 31.33
CA GLU A 825 8.06 -46.53 30.92
C GLU A 825 9.14 -46.61 32.00
N ASN A 826 9.83 -47.75 32.10
CA ASN A 826 11.00 -47.88 32.96
C ASN A 826 12.20 -47.12 32.36
N PRO A 827 13.13 -46.60 33.18
CA PRO A 827 14.36 -45.98 32.69
C PRO A 827 15.16 -46.94 31.79
N VAL A 828 15.65 -46.43 30.66
CA VAL A 828 16.50 -47.16 29.71
C VAL A 828 17.92 -46.60 29.76
N ASP A 829 18.91 -47.48 29.68
CA ASP A 829 20.32 -47.09 29.70
C ASP A 829 20.67 -46.19 28.49
N GLY A 830 21.41 -45.11 28.73
CA GLY A 830 21.70 -44.10 27.71
C GLY A 830 20.59 -43.07 27.43
N VAL A 831 19.45 -43.12 28.13
CA VAL A 831 18.34 -42.15 28.01
C VAL A 831 18.15 -41.38 29.31
N LEU A 832 18.07 -40.04 29.24
CA LEU A 832 17.79 -39.21 30.42
C LEU A 832 16.29 -39.30 30.76
N HIS A 833 15.97 -39.91 31.90
CA HIS A 833 14.59 -40.03 32.39
C HIS A 833 14.04 -38.68 32.89
N LYS A 834 12.75 -38.40 32.66
CA LYS A 834 12.13 -37.12 33.05
C LYS A 834 12.26 -36.81 34.53
N ASP A 835 12.08 -37.82 35.39
CA ASP A 835 12.06 -37.64 36.84
C ASP A 835 13.44 -37.22 37.36
N ALA A 836 14.53 -37.68 36.74
CA ALA A 836 15.88 -37.25 37.10
C ALA A 836 16.10 -35.75 36.79
N LEU A 837 15.55 -35.27 35.68
CA LEU A 837 15.61 -33.85 35.32
C LEU A 837 14.72 -33.00 36.23
N LEU A 838 13.51 -33.47 36.56
CA LEU A 838 12.62 -32.78 37.51
C LEU A 838 13.22 -32.75 38.91
N GLU A 839 13.78 -33.85 39.39
CA GLU A 839 14.50 -33.90 40.66
C GLU A 839 15.68 -32.92 40.69
N PHE A 840 16.43 -32.80 39.59
CA PHE A 840 17.50 -31.81 39.48
C PHE A 840 16.96 -30.39 39.66
N ILE A 841 15.85 -30.03 38.99
CA ILE A 841 15.18 -28.73 39.13
C ILE A 841 14.72 -28.49 40.57
N PHE A 842 14.12 -29.49 41.21
CA PHE A 842 13.69 -29.40 42.62
C PHE A 842 14.86 -29.27 43.61
N LYS A 843 16.00 -29.90 43.30
CA LYS A 843 17.21 -29.90 44.14
C LYS A 843 18.12 -28.69 43.91
N VAL A 844 17.79 -27.78 42.97
CA VAL A 844 18.64 -26.62 42.66
C VAL A 844 18.96 -25.85 43.95
N PRO A 845 20.24 -25.73 44.33
CA PRO A 845 20.62 -25.17 45.59
C PRO A 845 20.24 -23.68 45.69
N ALA A 846 19.74 -23.35 46.87
CA ALA A 846 19.66 -22.00 47.42
C ALA A 846 20.86 -21.12 47.00
N THR A 847 20.57 -20.02 46.33
CA THR A 847 21.53 -19.05 45.77
C THR A 847 22.65 -18.63 46.74
N PRO A 848 23.88 -18.39 46.24
CA PRO A 848 24.88 -17.67 47.02
C PRO A 848 24.33 -16.28 47.37
N THR A 849 24.48 -15.86 48.63
CA THR A 849 24.14 -14.51 49.06
C THR A 849 25.05 -13.51 48.33
N PRO A 850 24.52 -12.43 47.74
CA PRO A 850 25.36 -11.41 47.13
C PRO A 850 26.34 -10.88 48.19
N LYS A 851 27.63 -10.89 47.86
CA LYS A 851 28.69 -10.34 48.72
C LYS A 851 28.74 -8.82 48.61
#